data_AF-A0A6I7Q0C7-F1
#
_entry.id   AF-A0A6I7Q0C7-F1
#
_cell.length_a   1.000
_cell.length_b   1.000
_cell.length_c   1.000
_cell.angle_alpha   90.00
_cell.angle_beta   90.00
_cell.angle_gamma   90.00
#
_symmetry.space_group_name_H-M   'P 1'
#
loop_
_entity.id
_entity.type
_entity.pdbx_description
1 polymer ?
#
loop_
_entity_poly.entity_id
_entity_poly.type
_entity_poly.pdbx_seq_one_letter_code
_entity_poly.pdbx_strand_id
1 'polypeptide(L)'
;MDEQHLWQTKLAARVHDPIEKALVLLRDPAGHEGGTVRQLRGALGLDRGADDALAPAGRDDLVRRADWWAAAADRPQWPLQAITTSGGRALAVAPWAQVRWTNAPVLIHPLSGAEFDLAAHGGLADTELADLKRRSLDHLTGLIVRNAQGQVDARRTLLAYWRFGPDLREDDGFGKLGALWRLLPADTRVPDHSIWDHLDLASAFAGAFAADPDGEAALLALAIGPVQPFIAAARSTSDLWAGSHLLARLAWEAMRPVCEQLGPDAILFPRLRAVPQVDLWLRDECALPQDWFADCEWATGGGTDSNPLFAAALPNRFVAVVPRAGAEALARTIETRVRDWLQALGRQVCDRLLAAAGDASDAQPFCQGQMRDQLAGFPEVHWAAVPFSLIRPRNAAAQTDLDTTALSAAMAPFFGVGADEPAGFLASPAWQVLQREVAWADGTRFFAPNPGVLYPAVYDLAERVLAAAKTVRPFAQTTQRGWRCSLTGETEWLTTDPAQLLHSYRQQTDTLWTRIAARRPAWAKPGEHLGALPAIKRLWPTLFAEQVEQAVGGQVNRFVVSTHTMALARQLDHWLEAGGHLDAAARQALDRLGIEPVALPRRLLRRHRDAPAAIADAKRLAGLLERAAELDDTDAEQAEALRRLVRATLVPGKGRLETYYALLLFDGDRLGAWLSDQPPHALRYCDGFHPQVRQGLLERARANPRLAAYAEATRALSPGRHLAISGALNDFALTLAREVIESEFLGRVLYAGGDDVLAMLPVADLLPAMQRLRQAYRGDDPEHVAGDRDGLVLRDGFALLRGRLLRLMGTRATASAGAVIAHHQAPLGAVLRELRAAEQRAKADPATGGGGRNAFSLTLIKRSGGSLRFTAHWGEPLAVLIALRDFLAEPAVSRRAVYNSLEWLKDLPAPSGDGAMLAQLLDYQLARQTENRSVLAYHDVPGLARRLTRLALAQPKDPLGWLTNGLAVAEFLARAGRSMVAATDLGHSRSH
;
A
#
# COMPACT_ATOMS: atom_id res chain seq x y z
N MET A 1 -20.14 -21.95 22.67
CA MET A 1 -19.02 -22.25 21.76
C MET A 1 -17.93 -22.86 22.62
N ASP A 2 -17.48 -24.07 22.31
CA ASP A 2 -16.29 -24.62 22.94
C ASP A 2 -15.07 -23.94 22.29
N GLU A 3 -14.53 -22.94 22.97
CA GLU A 3 -13.40 -22.14 22.48
C GLU A 3 -12.16 -23.01 22.22
N GLN A 4 -11.94 -24.05 23.03
CA GLN A 4 -10.81 -24.95 22.86
C GLN A 4 -10.96 -25.79 21.58
N HIS A 5 -12.16 -26.31 21.31
CA HIS A 5 -12.46 -27.03 20.08
C HIS A 5 -12.23 -26.18 18.82
N LEU A 6 -12.65 -24.90 18.84
CA LEU A 6 -12.44 -23.96 17.75
C LEU A 6 -10.95 -23.81 17.41
N TRP A 7 -10.13 -23.44 18.40
CA TRP A 7 -8.71 -23.18 18.17
C TRP A 7 -7.92 -24.44 17.79
N GLN A 8 -8.26 -25.59 18.37
CA GLN A 8 -7.66 -26.88 17.99
C GLN A 8 -8.01 -27.27 16.55
N THR A 9 -9.25 -27.03 16.11
CA THR A 9 -9.69 -27.32 14.74
C THR A 9 -8.98 -26.42 13.74
N LYS A 10 -8.86 -25.12 14.02
CA LYS A 10 -8.10 -24.17 13.20
C LYS A 10 -6.62 -24.55 13.12
N LEU A 11 -6.00 -24.88 14.25
CA LEU A 11 -4.60 -25.31 14.30
C LEU A 11 -4.37 -26.60 13.50
N ALA A 12 -5.29 -27.57 13.58
CA ALA A 12 -5.24 -28.78 12.76
C ALA A 12 -5.38 -28.47 11.25
N ALA A 13 -6.27 -27.55 10.88
CA ALA A 13 -6.38 -27.07 9.50
C ALA A 13 -5.10 -26.33 9.03
N ARG A 14 -4.44 -25.60 9.91
CA ARG A 14 -3.21 -24.86 9.60
C ARG A 14 -2.03 -25.77 9.26
N VAL A 15 -1.99 -26.97 9.81
CA VAL A 15 -0.89 -27.94 9.62
C VAL A 15 -1.27 -29.14 8.77
N HIS A 16 -2.41 -29.11 8.09
CA HIS A 16 -2.88 -30.26 7.29
C HIS A 16 -1.94 -30.57 6.10
N ASP A 17 -1.30 -29.53 5.56
CA ASP A 17 -0.32 -29.60 4.48
C ASP A 17 1.07 -29.15 4.98
N PRO A 18 2.17 -29.76 4.52
CA PRO A 18 3.50 -29.26 4.80
C PRO A 18 3.78 -27.98 4.01
N ILE A 19 4.54 -27.04 4.59
CA ILE A 19 4.89 -25.79 3.91
C ILE A 19 5.74 -26.05 2.66
N GLU A 20 6.63 -27.03 2.76
CA GLU A 20 7.50 -27.47 1.68
C GLU A 20 6.81 -28.31 0.60
N LYS A 21 5.46 -28.38 0.59
CA LYS A 21 4.66 -29.19 -0.34
C LYS A 21 5.16 -29.10 -1.79
N ALA A 22 5.34 -27.89 -2.32
CA ALA A 22 5.80 -27.68 -3.70
C ALA A 22 7.18 -28.31 -4.02
N LEU A 23 8.03 -28.47 -3.00
CA LEU A 23 9.39 -28.98 -3.13
C LEU A 23 9.49 -30.49 -2.90
N VAL A 24 8.53 -31.06 -2.17
CA VAL A 24 8.50 -32.48 -1.76
C VAL A 24 7.54 -33.31 -2.62
N LEU A 25 6.49 -32.70 -3.17
CA LEU A 25 5.50 -33.37 -4.01
C LEU A 25 6.18 -34.12 -5.18
N LEU A 26 5.84 -35.40 -5.36
CA LEU A 26 6.40 -36.30 -6.37
C LEU A 26 7.90 -36.65 -6.21
N ARG A 27 8.55 -36.26 -5.10
CA ARG A 27 9.92 -36.67 -4.72
C ARG A 27 9.98 -37.58 -3.49
N ASP A 28 8.96 -37.53 -2.64
CA ASP A 28 8.92 -38.31 -1.39
C ASP A 28 8.05 -39.59 -1.49
N PRO A 29 8.63 -40.78 -1.25
CA PRO A 29 7.89 -42.05 -1.21
C PRO A 29 6.81 -42.11 -0.12
N ALA A 30 6.92 -41.32 0.96
CA ALA A 30 5.97 -41.32 2.08
C ALA A 30 4.71 -40.47 1.84
N GLY A 31 4.66 -39.68 0.75
CA GLY A 31 3.61 -38.69 0.52
C GLY A 31 3.77 -37.41 1.36
N HIS A 32 3.00 -36.36 1.06
CA HIS A 32 3.12 -35.05 1.73
C HIS A 32 2.46 -35.01 3.12
N GLU A 33 1.51 -35.90 3.40
CA GLU A 33 0.89 -36.07 4.73
C GLU A 33 1.80 -36.92 5.67
N GLY A 34 2.80 -37.60 5.12
CA GLY A 34 3.83 -38.34 5.86
C GLY A 34 5.06 -37.47 6.19
N GLY A 35 5.68 -37.67 7.35
CA GLY A 35 6.86 -36.90 7.77
C GLY A 35 6.52 -35.66 8.60
N THR A 36 6.78 -34.46 8.08
CA THR A 36 6.67 -33.17 8.80
C THR A 36 5.30 -32.97 9.42
N VAL A 37 4.21 -33.16 8.66
CA VAL A 37 2.82 -33.02 9.14
C VAL A 37 2.54 -33.96 10.31
N ARG A 38 2.87 -35.25 10.17
CA ARG A 38 2.65 -36.24 11.24
C ARG A 38 3.42 -35.90 12.50
N GLN A 39 4.68 -35.48 12.37
CA GLN A 39 5.50 -35.10 13.52
C GLN A 39 4.97 -33.84 14.22
N LEU A 40 4.52 -32.83 13.45
CA LEU A 40 3.87 -31.64 13.98
C LEU A 40 2.55 -31.99 14.69
N ARG A 41 1.70 -32.84 14.10
CA ARG A 41 0.46 -33.26 14.75
C ARG A 41 0.71 -33.94 16.09
N GLY A 42 1.73 -34.80 16.17
CA GLY A 42 2.16 -35.41 17.44
C GLY A 42 2.67 -34.37 18.44
N ALA A 43 3.53 -33.44 18.01
CA ALA A 43 4.06 -32.38 18.87
C ALA A 43 2.97 -31.42 19.40
N LEU A 44 1.90 -31.24 18.63
CA LEU A 44 0.74 -30.40 18.95
C LEU A 44 -0.35 -31.14 19.75
N GLY A 45 -0.24 -32.46 19.93
CA GLY A 45 -1.28 -33.26 20.57
C GLY A 45 -2.57 -33.36 19.74
N LEU A 46 -2.46 -33.32 18.41
CA LEU A 46 -3.58 -33.37 17.45
C LEU A 46 -3.78 -34.77 16.84
N ASP A 47 -3.10 -35.79 17.36
CA ASP A 47 -3.30 -37.17 16.96
C ASP A 47 -4.73 -37.63 17.29
N ARG A 48 -5.24 -38.60 16.53
CA ARG A 48 -6.61 -39.11 16.70
C ARG A 48 -6.75 -39.75 18.08
N GLY A 49 -7.54 -39.11 18.95
CA GLY A 49 -7.98 -39.68 20.21
C GLY A 49 -9.19 -40.59 20.02
N ALA A 50 -9.45 -41.48 20.98
CA ALA A 50 -10.65 -42.33 20.97
C ALA A 50 -11.96 -41.53 21.08
N ASP A 51 -11.91 -40.29 21.58
CA ASP A 51 -13.07 -39.40 21.78
C ASP A 51 -13.53 -38.66 20.51
N ASP A 52 -12.73 -38.62 19.43
CA ASP A 52 -13.09 -37.96 18.16
C ASP A 52 -14.26 -38.68 17.43
N ALA A 53 -14.65 -39.88 17.87
CA ALA A 53 -15.73 -40.68 17.27
C ALA A 53 -17.14 -40.33 17.78
N LEU A 54 -17.28 -39.52 18.84
CA LEU A 54 -18.55 -39.27 19.54
C LEU A 54 -19.09 -37.83 19.39
N ALA A 55 -18.38 -36.93 18.69
CA ALA A 55 -18.83 -35.55 18.45
C ALA A 55 -19.60 -35.41 17.11
N PRO A 56 -20.57 -34.49 16.98
CA PRO A 56 -21.22 -34.21 15.70
C PRO A 56 -20.19 -33.62 14.72
N ALA A 57 -19.87 -34.38 13.67
CA ALA A 57 -18.75 -34.15 12.73
C ALA A 57 -17.38 -33.99 13.43
N GLY A 58 -16.56 -35.04 13.42
CA GLY A 58 -15.23 -34.99 14.04
C GLY A 58 -14.36 -33.87 13.47
N ARG A 59 -13.44 -33.33 14.28
CA ARG A 59 -12.50 -32.25 13.90
C ARG A 59 -11.84 -32.49 12.53
N ASP A 60 -11.39 -33.71 12.26
CA ASP A 60 -10.74 -34.09 11.00
C ASP A 60 -11.70 -33.99 9.79
N ASP A 61 -13.01 -34.18 9.97
CA ASP A 61 -14.00 -34.03 8.90
C ASP A 61 -14.22 -32.54 8.56
N LEU A 62 -14.22 -31.66 9.57
CA LEU A 62 -14.28 -30.22 9.38
C LEU A 62 -13.04 -29.70 8.63
N VAL A 63 -11.85 -30.16 9.03
CA VAL A 63 -10.59 -29.83 8.36
C VAL A 63 -10.60 -30.29 6.91
N ARG A 64 -11.02 -31.54 6.65
CA ARG A 64 -11.11 -32.08 5.28
C ARG A 64 -12.07 -31.27 4.42
N ARG A 65 -13.26 -30.94 4.94
CA ARG A 65 -14.23 -30.10 4.23
C ARG A 65 -13.68 -28.71 3.94
N ALA A 66 -12.98 -28.12 4.92
CA ALA A 66 -12.38 -26.79 4.78
C ALA A 66 -11.27 -26.76 3.72
N ASP A 67 -10.40 -27.76 3.66
CA ASP A 67 -9.41 -27.89 2.59
C ASP A 67 -10.07 -28.00 1.21
N TRP A 68 -11.12 -28.83 1.08
CA TRP A 68 -11.86 -28.95 -0.19
C TRP A 68 -12.47 -27.63 -0.66
N TRP A 69 -13.06 -26.86 0.25
CA TRP A 69 -13.67 -25.56 -0.07
C TRP A 69 -12.61 -24.50 -0.36
N ALA A 70 -11.54 -24.43 0.44
CA ALA A 70 -10.43 -23.50 0.25
C ALA A 70 -9.74 -23.74 -1.11
N ALA A 71 -9.37 -24.99 -1.39
CA ALA A 71 -8.76 -25.36 -2.67
C ALA A 71 -9.66 -25.00 -3.86
N ALA A 72 -10.97 -25.28 -3.77
CA ALA A 72 -11.90 -24.97 -4.85
C ALA A 72 -12.18 -23.48 -5.05
N ALA A 73 -12.04 -22.67 -3.99
CA ALA A 73 -12.17 -21.22 -4.07
C ALA A 73 -10.95 -20.57 -4.77
N ASP A 74 -9.75 -21.13 -4.57
CA ASP A 74 -8.50 -20.59 -5.13
C ASP A 74 -8.14 -21.11 -6.52
N ARG A 75 -8.47 -22.38 -6.80
CA ARG A 75 -8.06 -23.08 -8.02
C ARG A 75 -9.14 -24.02 -8.55
N PRO A 76 -9.13 -24.34 -9.86
CA PRO A 76 -9.98 -25.39 -10.40
C PRO A 76 -9.61 -26.78 -9.86
N GLN A 77 -10.59 -27.69 -9.95
CA GLN A 77 -10.33 -29.12 -9.79
C GLN A 77 -9.56 -29.67 -10.99
N TRP A 78 -8.59 -30.55 -10.73
CA TRP A 78 -7.69 -31.08 -11.74
C TRP A 78 -8.18 -32.40 -12.33
N PRO A 79 -7.81 -32.72 -13.59
CA PRO A 79 -8.31 -33.90 -14.27
C PRO A 79 -7.73 -35.17 -13.65
N LEU A 80 -8.61 -36.12 -13.36
CA LEU A 80 -8.29 -37.42 -12.81
C LEU A 80 -8.49 -38.50 -13.86
N GLN A 81 -7.48 -39.34 -14.07
CA GLN A 81 -7.52 -40.49 -14.96
C GLN A 81 -7.59 -41.78 -14.16
N ALA A 82 -8.41 -42.73 -14.61
CA ALA A 82 -8.43 -44.06 -14.04
C ALA A 82 -7.10 -44.79 -14.34
N ILE A 83 -6.39 -45.18 -13.29
CA ILE A 83 -5.17 -45.97 -13.35
C ILE A 83 -5.42 -47.35 -12.75
N THR A 84 -4.66 -48.35 -13.20
CA THR A 84 -4.68 -49.69 -12.62
C THR A 84 -3.50 -49.81 -11.66
N THR A 85 -3.78 -50.11 -10.40
CA THR A 85 -2.78 -50.34 -9.35
C THR A 85 -2.84 -51.79 -8.91
N SER A 86 -1.84 -52.25 -8.14
CA SER A 86 -1.82 -53.60 -7.54
C SER A 86 -3.03 -53.88 -6.64
N GLY A 87 -3.71 -52.85 -6.12
CA GLY A 87 -4.94 -52.93 -5.32
C GLY A 87 -6.25 -52.72 -6.10
N GLY A 88 -6.21 -52.62 -7.44
CA GLY A 88 -7.38 -52.39 -8.30
C GLY A 88 -7.36 -51.05 -9.05
N ARG A 89 -8.52 -50.62 -9.58
CA ARG A 89 -8.66 -49.33 -10.27
C ARG A 89 -8.65 -48.18 -9.26
N ALA A 90 -7.78 -47.20 -9.47
CA ALA A 90 -7.68 -45.97 -8.70
C ALA A 90 -7.76 -44.74 -9.63
N LEU A 91 -7.92 -43.55 -9.07
CA LEU A 91 -7.86 -42.28 -9.81
C LEU A 91 -6.54 -41.58 -9.50
N ALA A 92 -5.85 -41.09 -10.53
CA ALA A 92 -4.65 -40.27 -10.37
C ALA A 92 -4.71 -39.03 -11.26
N VAL A 93 -4.02 -37.96 -10.84
CA VAL A 93 -3.90 -36.73 -11.65
C VAL A 93 -3.33 -37.08 -13.02
N ALA A 94 -3.93 -36.58 -14.09
CA ALA A 94 -3.48 -36.86 -15.45
C ALA A 94 -2.00 -36.45 -15.66
N PRO A 95 -1.17 -37.24 -16.38
CA PRO A 95 0.28 -37.01 -16.46
C PRO A 95 0.70 -35.61 -16.90
N TRP A 96 0.00 -35.01 -17.87
CA TRP A 96 0.28 -33.65 -18.35
C TRP A 96 0.02 -32.56 -17.30
N ALA A 97 -0.85 -32.83 -16.32
CA ALA A 97 -1.13 -31.95 -15.19
C ALA A 97 -0.25 -32.25 -13.96
N GLN A 98 0.66 -33.24 -14.01
CA GLN A 98 1.59 -33.52 -12.93
C GLN A 98 2.85 -32.62 -13.07
N VAL A 99 2.88 -31.51 -12.33
CA VAL A 99 4.02 -30.57 -12.34
C VAL A 99 5.01 -30.93 -11.24
N ARG A 100 6.22 -31.35 -11.64
CA ARG A 100 7.39 -31.45 -10.75
C ARG A 100 8.05 -30.09 -10.66
N TRP A 101 7.58 -29.27 -9.73
CA TRP A 101 7.93 -27.84 -9.67
C TRP A 101 9.42 -27.57 -9.46
N THR A 102 10.14 -28.45 -8.76
CA THR A 102 11.61 -28.36 -8.60
C THR A 102 12.40 -28.41 -9.91
N ASN A 103 11.85 -29.02 -10.96
CA ASN A 103 12.46 -29.08 -12.29
C ASN A 103 12.14 -27.85 -13.15
N ALA A 104 11.00 -27.22 -12.90
CA ALA A 104 10.52 -26.04 -13.62
C ALA A 104 9.85 -25.07 -12.62
N PRO A 105 10.64 -24.39 -11.77
CA PRO A 105 10.10 -23.59 -10.67
C PRO A 105 9.65 -22.22 -11.17
N VAL A 106 8.44 -22.17 -11.73
CA VAL A 106 7.82 -20.94 -12.22
C VAL A 106 6.78 -20.43 -11.23
N LEU A 107 6.83 -19.15 -10.90
CA LEU A 107 5.74 -18.42 -10.27
C LEU A 107 4.94 -17.68 -11.34
N ILE A 108 3.62 -17.61 -11.18
CA ILE A 108 2.75 -16.85 -12.07
C ILE A 108 2.17 -15.66 -11.31
N HIS A 109 2.39 -14.45 -11.82
CA HIS A 109 1.90 -13.26 -11.18
C HIS A 109 0.34 -13.19 -11.26
N PRO A 110 -0.38 -13.13 -10.13
CA PRO A 110 -1.84 -13.31 -10.08
C PRO A 110 -2.65 -12.17 -10.73
N LEU A 111 -2.01 -11.07 -11.12
CA LEU A 111 -2.67 -9.92 -11.77
C LEU A 111 -2.22 -9.69 -13.21
N SER A 112 -1.02 -10.10 -13.58
CA SER A 112 -0.47 -9.86 -14.92
C SER A 112 -0.32 -11.13 -15.74
N GLY A 113 -0.34 -12.31 -15.10
CA GLY A 113 0.00 -13.58 -15.77
C GLY A 113 1.49 -13.66 -16.12
N ALA A 114 2.30 -12.71 -15.67
CA ALA A 114 3.73 -12.70 -15.93
C ALA A 114 4.41 -13.88 -15.23
N GLU A 115 5.36 -14.49 -15.93
CA GLU A 115 6.09 -15.66 -15.45
C GLU A 115 7.38 -15.21 -14.80
N PHE A 116 7.61 -15.64 -13.57
CA PHE A 116 8.88 -15.45 -12.89
C PHE A 116 9.58 -16.79 -12.77
N ASP A 117 10.55 -17.02 -13.67
CA ASP A 117 11.33 -18.26 -13.73
C ASP A 117 12.47 -18.22 -12.70
N LEU A 118 12.35 -19.07 -11.68
CA LEU A 118 13.35 -19.19 -10.63
C LEU A 118 14.58 -19.98 -11.09
N ALA A 119 14.48 -20.81 -12.12
CA ALA A 119 15.62 -21.57 -12.64
C ALA A 119 16.73 -20.64 -13.17
N ALA A 120 16.34 -19.48 -13.72
CA ALA A 120 17.26 -18.43 -14.15
C ALA A 120 18.11 -17.83 -13.00
N HIS A 121 17.73 -18.06 -11.74
CA HIS A 121 18.37 -17.51 -10.55
C HIS A 121 19.00 -18.60 -9.65
N GLY A 122 19.19 -19.81 -10.20
CA GLY A 122 19.70 -20.98 -9.50
C GLY A 122 18.62 -22.05 -9.34
N GLY A 123 18.88 -23.27 -9.82
CA GLY A 123 17.92 -24.37 -9.78
C GLY A 123 17.55 -24.82 -8.35
N LEU A 124 16.37 -25.43 -8.21
CA LEU A 124 15.87 -26.01 -6.95
C LEU A 124 15.97 -27.55 -6.90
N ALA A 125 16.52 -28.17 -7.95
CA ALA A 125 16.64 -29.62 -8.08
C ALA A 125 17.64 -30.25 -7.10
N ASP A 126 18.72 -29.52 -6.79
CA ASP A 126 19.81 -29.97 -5.92
C ASP A 126 19.50 -29.81 -4.42
N THR A 127 18.32 -29.27 -4.07
CA THR A 127 17.93 -29.08 -2.67
C THR A 127 17.72 -30.44 -1.98
N GLU A 128 18.49 -30.70 -0.92
CA GLU A 128 18.38 -31.92 -0.12
C GLU A 128 17.04 -31.97 0.65
N LEU A 129 16.21 -32.96 0.32
CA LEU A 129 14.84 -33.09 0.83
C LEU A 129 14.79 -33.31 2.35
N ALA A 130 15.72 -34.09 2.89
CA ALA A 130 15.77 -34.41 4.32
C ALA A 130 16.15 -33.19 5.17
N ASP A 131 17.13 -32.41 4.71
CA ASP A 131 17.54 -31.17 5.37
C ASP A 131 16.41 -30.15 5.37
N LEU A 132 15.71 -30.00 4.24
CA LEU A 132 14.61 -29.07 4.10
C LEU A 132 13.43 -29.41 5.03
N LYS A 133 13.04 -30.68 5.11
CA LYS A 133 12.00 -31.15 6.04
C LYS A 133 12.38 -30.93 7.49
N ARG A 134 13.63 -31.23 7.86
CA ARG A 134 14.14 -30.99 9.22
C ARG A 134 14.04 -29.51 9.59
N ARG A 135 14.53 -28.61 8.73
CA ARG A 135 14.46 -27.17 9.01
C ARG A 135 13.03 -26.63 9.07
N SER A 136 12.16 -27.09 8.18
CA SER A 136 10.72 -26.77 8.21
C SER A 136 10.10 -27.17 9.54
N LEU A 137 10.37 -28.40 9.99
CA LEU A 137 9.91 -28.93 11.27
C LEU A 137 10.49 -28.14 12.45
N ASP A 138 11.79 -27.87 12.46
CA ASP A 138 12.49 -27.16 13.52
C ASP A 138 11.93 -25.74 13.69
N HIS A 139 11.74 -25.03 12.57
CA HIS A 139 11.13 -23.69 12.53
C HIS A 139 9.73 -23.70 13.15
N LEU A 140 8.84 -24.57 12.65
CA LEU A 140 7.46 -24.63 13.16
C LEU A 140 7.40 -25.12 14.61
N THR A 141 8.24 -26.07 15.00
CA THR A 141 8.32 -26.55 16.39
C THR A 141 8.79 -25.43 17.33
N GLY A 142 9.73 -24.58 16.88
CA GLY A 142 10.19 -23.40 17.60
C GLY A 142 9.11 -22.34 17.84
N LEU A 143 8.01 -22.38 17.06
CA LEU A 143 6.87 -21.47 17.19
C LEU A 143 5.73 -22.03 18.06
N ILE A 144 5.88 -23.24 18.63
CA ILE A 144 4.86 -23.82 19.52
C ILE A 144 4.86 -23.09 20.86
N VAL A 145 3.71 -22.53 21.22
CA VAL A 145 3.52 -21.83 22.50
C VAL A 145 2.90 -22.79 23.51
N ARG A 146 3.50 -22.87 24.69
CA ARG A 146 3.00 -23.69 25.81
C ARG A 146 2.46 -22.81 26.93
N ASN A 147 1.40 -23.26 27.58
CA ASN A 147 0.84 -22.60 28.76
C ASN A 147 1.69 -22.89 30.02
N ALA A 148 1.29 -22.32 31.16
CA ALA A 148 2.01 -22.48 32.44
C ALA A 148 2.09 -23.95 32.92
N GLN A 149 1.21 -24.82 32.42
CA GLN A 149 1.18 -26.26 32.71
C GLN A 149 2.00 -27.09 31.70
N GLY A 150 2.69 -26.46 30.75
CA GLY A 150 3.48 -27.13 29.71
C GLY A 150 2.66 -27.73 28.55
N GLN A 151 1.34 -27.55 28.56
CA GLN A 151 0.45 -28.00 27.48
C GLN A 151 0.47 -26.99 26.32
N VAL A 152 0.19 -27.46 25.10
CA VAL A 152 0.14 -26.60 23.92
C VAL A 152 -1.05 -25.65 24.01
N ASP A 153 -0.78 -24.34 23.92
CA ASP A 153 -1.80 -23.31 23.78
C ASP A 153 -2.17 -23.21 22.30
N ALA A 154 -3.31 -23.79 21.92
CA ALA A 154 -3.73 -23.89 20.53
C ALA A 154 -3.94 -22.51 19.88
N ARG A 155 -4.49 -21.55 20.63
CA ARG A 155 -4.74 -20.19 20.15
C ARG A 155 -3.43 -19.45 19.91
N ARG A 156 -2.54 -19.40 20.90
CA ARG A 156 -1.26 -18.70 20.77
C ARG A 156 -0.35 -19.36 19.74
N THR A 157 -0.36 -20.69 19.65
CA THR A 157 0.41 -21.43 18.62
C THR A 157 -0.13 -21.14 17.22
N LEU A 158 -1.45 -21.08 17.02
CA LEU A 158 -2.03 -20.69 15.74
C LEU A 158 -1.61 -19.26 15.35
N LEU A 159 -1.68 -18.31 16.29
CA LEU A 159 -1.28 -16.92 16.06
C LEU A 159 0.22 -16.80 15.73
N ALA A 160 1.06 -17.57 16.41
CA ALA A 160 2.49 -17.69 16.13
C ALA A 160 2.75 -18.20 14.72
N TYR A 161 2.10 -19.31 14.33
CA TYR A 161 2.23 -19.90 12.99
C TYR A 161 1.72 -18.96 11.90
N TRP A 162 0.62 -18.24 12.16
CA TRP A 162 0.07 -17.27 11.23
C TRP A 162 1.04 -16.10 10.98
N ARG A 163 1.66 -15.57 12.04
CA ARG A 163 2.53 -14.38 11.95
C ARG A 163 3.95 -14.69 11.50
N PHE A 164 4.58 -15.71 12.10
CA PHE A 164 6.01 -15.98 11.98
C PHE A 164 6.33 -17.23 11.14
N GLY A 165 5.34 -18.08 10.82
CA GLY A 165 5.55 -19.20 9.90
C GLY A 165 6.22 -18.78 8.58
N PRO A 166 5.74 -17.73 7.90
CA PRO A 166 6.35 -17.22 6.66
C PRO A 166 7.67 -16.46 6.83
N ASP A 167 8.05 -16.08 8.06
CA ASP A 167 9.22 -15.25 8.34
C ASP A 167 10.32 -16.12 8.97
N LEU A 168 11.28 -16.57 8.15
CA LEU A 168 12.47 -17.28 8.62
C LEU A 168 13.44 -16.29 9.27
N ARG A 169 14.11 -16.68 10.37
CA ARG A 169 15.13 -15.87 11.03
C ARG A 169 16.50 -16.12 10.37
N GLU A 170 17.38 -15.12 10.38
CA GLU A 170 18.65 -15.18 9.65
C GLU A 170 19.59 -16.30 10.14
N ASP A 171 19.50 -16.68 11.41
CA ASP A 171 20.28 -17.78 12.02
C ASP A 171 19.80 -19.18 11.60
N ASP A 172 18.65 -19.30 10.92
CA ASP A 172 18.05 -20.60 10.57
C ASP A 172 18.76 -21.29 9.37
N GLY A 173 19.85 -20.70 8.88
CA GLY A 173 20.77 -21.29 7.90
C GLY A 173 20.15 -21.60 6.53
N PHE A 174 18.92 -21.16 6.23
CA PHE A 174 18.10 -21.58 5.08
C PHE A 174 18.67 -21.26 3.68
N GLY A 175 19.88 -20.73 3.58
CA GLY A 175 20.59 -20.51 2.31
C GLY A 175 19.71 -19.80 1.27
N LYS A 176 19.76 -20.27 0.01
CA LYS A 176 18.97 -19.76 -1.12
C LYS A 176 17.44 -19.92 -0.98
N LEU A 177 16.96 -20.73 -0.03
CA LEU A 177 15.52 -21.00 0.15
C LEU A 177 14.79 -19.86 0.88
N GLY A 178 15.52 -19.08 1.70
CA GLY A 178 14.94 -18.04 2.55
C GLY A 178 14.13 -17.00 1.78
N ALA A 179 14.59 -16.62 0.58
CA ALA A 179 13.91 -15.68 -0.30
C ALA A 179 12.57 -16.20 -0.86
N LEU A 180 12.44 -17.53 -1.04
CA LEU A 180 11.30 -18.17 -1.70
C LEU A 180 10.25 -18.70 -0.73
N TRP A 181 10.61 -18.92 0.54
CA TRP A 181 9.75 -19.51 1.56
C TRP A 181 8.36 -18.85 1.67
N ARG A 182 8.29 -17.52 1.52
CA ARG A 182 7.04 -16.75 1.57
C ARG A 182 6.14 -16.95 0.35
N LEU A 183 6.71 -17.39 -0.77
CA LEU A 183 6.07 -17.46 -2.08
C LEU A 183 5.97 -18.89 -2.63
N LEU A 184 6.34 -19.91 -1.84
CA LEU A 184 6.14 -21.31 -2.22
C LEU A 184 4.66 -21.53 -2.58
N PRO A 185 4.38 -22.06 -3.79
CA PRO A 185 3.00 -22.16 -4.25
C PRO A 185 2.23 -23.23 -3.49
N ALA A 186 0.96 -22.96 -3.17
CA ALA A 186 0.07 -23.97 -2.59
C ALA A 186 -0.19 -25.13 -3.58
N ASP A 187 -0.30 -24.77 -4.86
CA ASP A 187 -0.44 -25.71 -5.96
C ASP A 187 0.57 -25.41 -7.07
N THR A 188 1.41 -26.38 -7.38
CA THR A 188 2.42 -26.29 -8.43
C THR A 188 1.84 -26.07 -9.83
N ARG A 189 0.55 -26.37 -10.03
CA ARG A 189 -0.16 -26.19 -11.30
C ARG A 189 -0.77 -24.79 -11.47
N VAL A 190 -1.09 -24.09 -10.38
CA VAL A 190 -1.49 -22.67 -10.35
C VAL A 190 -0.59 -21.94 -9.34
N PRO A 191 0.67 -21.63 -9.69
CA PRO A 191 1.64 -21.12 -8.73
C PRO A 191 1.52 -19.59 -8.54
N ASP A 192 0.31 -19.11 -8.24
CA ASP A 192 -0.03 -17.69 -8.16
C ASP A 192 -0.41 -17.21 -6.74
N HIS A 193 -0.62 -18.14 -5.82
CA HIS A 193 -0.86 -17.91 -4.39
C HIS A 193 0.04 -18.84 -3.57
N SER A 194 0.43 -18.37 -2.38
CA SER A 194 1.35 -19.11 -1.53
C SER A 194 0.62 -20.19 -0.73
N ILE A 195 1.35 -21.23 -0.32
CA ILE A 195 0.87 -22.24 0.63
C ILE A 195 0.32 -21.58 1.91
N TRP A 196 0.92 -20.48 2.35
CA TRP A 196 0.47 -19.72 3.50
C TRP A 196 -0.92 -19.10 3.32
N ASP A 197 -1.25 -18.67 2.09
CA ASP A 197 -2.57 -18.12 1.77
C ASP A 197 -3.64 -19.23 1.79
N HIS A 198 -3.32 -20.41 1.21
CA HIS A 198 -4.20 -21.59 1.25
C HIS A 198 -4.46 -22.07 2.69
N LEU A 199 -3.40 -22.15 3.50
CA LEU A 199 -3.51 -22.55 4.90
C LEU A 199 -4.28 -21.52 5.74
N ASP A 200 -4.23 -20.23 5.40
CA ASP A 200 -5.04 -19.20 6.07
C ASP A 200 -6.52 -19.45 5.76
N LEU A 201 -6.85 -19.66 4.48
CA LEU A 201 -8.23 -19.89 4.02
C LEU A 201 -8.83 -21.19 4.57
N ALA A 202 -8.07 -22.29 4.57
CA ALA A 202 -8.50 -23.56 5.15
C ALA A 202 -8.79 -23.42 6.66
N SER A 203 -7.91 -22.71 7.39
CA SER A 203 -8.11 -22.42 8.82
C SER A 203 -9.29 -21.46 9.06
N ALA A 204 -9.56 -20.51 8.15
CA ALA A 204 -10.73 -19.64 8.22
C ALA A 204 -12.05 -20.43 8.08
N PHE A 205 -12.17 -21.27 7.06
CA PHE A 205 -13.36 -22.13 6.88
C PHE A 205 -13.53 -23.13 8.03
N ALA A 206 -12.46 -23.82 8.42
CA ALA A 206 -12.51 -24.77 9.53
C ALA A 206 -12.97 -24.10 10.83
N GLY A 207 -12.48 -22.88 11.09
CA GLY A 207 -12.91 -22.08 12.24
C GLY A 207 -14.39 -21.67 12.17
N ALA A 208 -14.84 -21.18 11.02
CA ALA A 208 -16.26 -20.82 10.84
C ALA A 208 -17.18 -22.03 11.03
N PHE A 209 -16.80 -23.19 10.50
CA PHE A 209 -17.55 -24.43 10.67
C PHE A 209 -17.59 -24.90 12.13
N ALA A 210 -16.46 -24.87 12.84
CA ALA A 210 -16.41 -25.28 14.25
C ALA A 210 -17.18 -24.32 15.17
N ALA A 211 -17.26 -23.04 14.80
CA ALA A 211 -17.96 -22.00 15.54
C ALA A 211 -19.47 -21.95 15.27
N ASP A 212 -19.93 -22.50 14.15
CA ASP A 212 -21.34 -22.47 13.75
C ASP A 212 -22.09 -23.74 14.21
N PRO A 213 -23.29 -23.61 14.81
CA PRO A 213 -24.06 -24.77 15.29
C PRO A 213 -24.42 -25.79 14.19
N ASP A 214 -24.58 -25.34 12.96
CA ASP A 214 -24.94 -26.18 11.81
C ASP A 214 -23.71 -26.52 10.95
N GLY A 215 -22.51 -26.09 11.37
CA GLY A 215 -21.30 -26.21 10.58
C GLY A 215 -21.33 -25.36 9.30
N GLU A 216 -22.04 -24.23 9.30
CA GLU A 216 -22.17 -23.34 8.14
C GLU A 216 -21.25 -22.10 8.21
N ALA A 217 -20.96 -21.52 7.05
CA ALA A 217 -20.14 -20.31 6.94
C ALA A 217 -20.86 -19.19 6.16
N ALA A 218 -20.44 -17.95 6.40
CA ALA A 218 -20.88 -16.78 5.65
C ALA A 218 -19.69 -15.86 5.34
N LEU A 219 -19.82 -15.07 4.26
CA LEU A 219 -18.94 -13.92 4.01
C LEU A 219 -19.55 -12.69 4.66
N LEU A 220 -18.78 -12.07 5.57
CA LEU A 220 -19.08 -10.76 6.14
C LEU A 220 -18.27 -9.71 5.39
N ALA A 221 -18.93 -8.84 4.64
CA ALA A 221 -18.33 -7.66 4.04
C ALA A 221 -18.71 -6.43 4.87
N LEU A 222 -17.74 -5.65 5.31
CA LEU A 222 -17.96 -4.48 6.17
C LEU A 222 -17.12 -3.30 5.69
N ALA A 223 -17.69 -2.10 5.79
CA ALA A 223 -17.01 -0.85 5.48
C ALA A 223 -17.37 0.24 6.49
N ILE A 224 -16.35 1.02 6.87
CA ILE A 224 -16.51 2.22 7.70
C ILE A 224 -16.43 3.49 6.84
N GLY A 225 -17.19 4.52 7.20
CA GLY A 225 -17.18 5.81 6.48
C GLY A 225 -17.77 6.97 7.29
N PRO A 226 -17.81 8.18 6.70
CA PRO A 226 -17.24 8.59 5.39
C PRO A 226 -15.71 8.76 5.40
N VAL A 227 -15.03 8.37 4.30
CA VAL A 227 -13.55 8.40 4.19
C VAL A 227 -13.02 9.68 3.58
N GLN A 228 -13.45 10.01 2.36
CA GLN A 228 -12.86 11.10 1.58
C GLN A 228 -13.07 12.48 2.23
N PRO A 229 -14.28 12.86 2.67
CA PRO A 229 -14.47 14.12 3.41
C PRO A 229 -13.62 14.21 4.67
N PHE A 230 -13.47 13.09 5.40
CA PHE A 230 -12.71 13.03 6.64
C PHE A 230 -11.20 13.25 6.42
N ILE A 231 -10.60 12.60 5.42
CA ILE A 231 -9.19 12.82 5.05
C ILE A 231 -9.01 14.23 4.48
N ALA A 232 -9.92 14.65 3.59
CA ALA A 232 -9.83 15.89 2.85
C ALA A 232 -9.84 17.14 3.72
N ALA A 233 -10.53 17.10 4.87
CA ALA A 233 -10.61 18.14 5.88
C ALA A 233 -9.26 18.38 6.59
N ALA A 234 -8.33 19.05 5.92
CA ALA A 234 -6.97 19.26 6.40
C ALA A 234 -6.42 20.63 5.96
N ARG A 235 -5.65 21.29 6.84
CA ARG A 235 -4.95 22.56 6.55
C ARG A 235 -3.43 22.41 6.56
N SER A 236 -2.92 21.28 7.04
CA SER A 236 -1.51 20.93 7.07
C SER A 236 -1.26 19.48 6.59
N THR A 237 -0.01 19.15 6.28
CA THR A 237 0.42 17.78 6.00
C THR A 237 0.25 16.87 7.22
N SER A 238 0.43 17.41 8.43
CA SER A 238 0.13 16.71 9.68
C SER A 238 -1.33 16.30 9.79
N ASP A 239 -2.26 17.18 9.41
CA ASP A 239 -3.69 16.86 9.44
C ASP A 239 -4.01 15.76 8.40
N LEU A 240 -3.43 15.84 7.19
CA LEU A 240 -3.62 14.80 6.18
C LEU A 240 -3.19 13.43 6.69
N TRP A 241 -1.97 13.35 7.22
CA TRP A 241 -1.46 12.13 7.85
C TRP A 241 -2.38 11.66 8.97
N ALA A 242 -2.80 12.56 9.87
CA ALA A 242 -3.63 12.20 11.02
C ALA A 242 -5.00 11.66 10.60
N GLY A 243 -5.60 12.21 9.54
CA GLY A 243 -6.86 11.71 8.98
C GLY A 243 -6.70 10.29 8.45
N SER A 244 -5.71 10.05 7.59
CA SER A 244 -5.49 8.72 7.02
C SER A 244 -5.10 7.69 8.08
N HIS A 245 -4.21 8.06 9.01
CA HIS A 245 -3.76 7.18 10.07
C HIS A 245 -4.87 6.86 11.08
N LEU A 246 -5.67 7.85 11.50
CA LEU A 246 -6.79 7.60 12.39
C LEU A 246 -7.82 6.68 11.72
N LEU A 247 -8.05 6.83 10.42
CA LEU A 247 -8.93 5.92 9.68
C LEU A 247 -8.38 4.49 9.63
N ALA A 248 -7.08 4.31 9.39
CA ALA A 248 -6.44 2.99 9.46
C ALA A 248 -6.54 2.39 10.87
N ARG A 249 -6.41 3.21 11.92
CA ARG A 249 -6.61 2.77 13.31
C ARG A 249 -8.07 2.38 13.57
N LEU A 250 -9.04 3.15 13.10
CA LEU A 250 -10.48 2.80 13.20
C LEU A 250 -10.78 1.49 12.45
N ALA A 251 -10.17 1.29 11.29
CA ALA A 251 -10.30 0.05 10.54
C ALA A 251 -9.73 -1.14 11.32
N TRP A 252 -8.57 -0.97 11.98
CA TRP A 252 -8.02 -1.99 12.88
C TRP A 252 -8.98 -2.30 14.03
N GLU A 253 -9.50 -1.28 14.73
CA GLU A 253 -10.45 -1.50 15.83
C GLU A 253 -11.75 -2.16 15.36
N ALA A 254 -12.14 -1.97 14.10
CA ALA A 254 -13.28 -2.67 13.51
C ALA A 254 -12.98 -4.14 13.16
N MET A 255 -11.76 -4.46 12.72
CA MET A 255 -11.34 -5.83 12.39
C MET A 255 -10.96 -6.67 13.62
N ARG A 256 -10.50 -6.01 14.68
CA ARG A 256 -9.99 -6.65 15.90
C ARG A 256 -10.99 -7.61 16.57
N PRO A 257 -12.30 -7.30 16.73
CA PRO A 257 -13.26 -8.25 17.29
C PRO A 257 -13.35 -9.57 16.51
N VAL A 258 -13.19 -9.52 15.17
CA VAL A 258 -13.13 -10.73 14.33
C VAL A 258 -11.86 -11.51 14.64
N CYS A 259 -10.72 -10.83 14.73
CA CYS A 259 -9.43 -11.45 15.03
C CYS A 259 -9.41 -12.10 16.43
N GLU A 260 -10.05 -11.47 17.42
CA GLU A 260 -10.16 -11.97 18.79
C GLU A 260 -10.98 -13.27 18.84
N GLN A 261 -12.12 -13.32 18.14
CA GLN A 261 -13.05 -14.45 18.19
C GLN A 261 -12.71 -15.59 17.24
N LEU A 262 -12.16 -15.28 16.05
CA LEU A 262 -11.99 -16.25 14.96
C LEU A 262 -10.56 -16.35 14.45
N GLY A 263 -9.65 -15.50 14.91
CA GLY A 263 -8.27 -15.41 14.42
C GLY A 263 -8.12 -14.44 13.24
N PRO A 264 -6.91 -13.89 13.02
CA PRO A 264 -6.65 -12.92 11.95
C PRO A 264 -6.70 -13.53 10.55
N ASP A 265 -6.58 -14.86 10.44
CA ASP A 265 -6.75 -15.63 9.21
C ASP A 265 -8.20 -15.64 8.70
N ALA A 266 -9.18 -15.32 9.55
CA ALA A 266 -10.58 -15.16 9.13
C ALA A 266 -10.80 -13.93 8.23
N ILE A 267 -9.90 -12.94 8.26
CA ILE A 267 -9.94 -11.76 7.39
C ILE A 267 -9.30 -12.08 6.03
N LEU A 268 -10.13 -12.20 4.99
CA LEU A 268 -9.69 -12.48 3.62
C LEU A 268 -9.15 -11.24 2.89
N PHE A 269 -9.63 -10.07 3.29
CA PHE A 269 -9.17 -8.78 2.80
C PHE A 269 -9.43 -7.73 3.89
N PRO A 270 -8.50 -6.83 4.22
CA PRO A 270 -7.11 -6.75 3.74
C PRO A 270 -6.21 -7.81 4.38
N ARG A 271 -4.99 -7.97 3.86
CA ARG A 271 -3.94 -8.77 4.49
C ARG A 271 -3.46 -8.08 5.77
N LEU A 272 -3.60 -8.75 6.90
CA LEU A 272 -3.18 -8.24 8.22
C LEU A 272 -1.76 -8.62 8.63
N ARG A 273 -1.17 -9.63 7.99
CA ARG A 273 0.14 -10.16 8.35
C ARG A 273 1.23 -9.10 8.17
N ALA A 274 2.10 -8.97 9.19
CA ALA A 274 3.19 -8.00 9.25
C ALA A 274 2.77 -6.52 9.20
N VAL A 275 1.48 -6.22 9.42
CA VAL A 275 1.03 -4.85 9.69
C VAL A 275 1.45 -4.51 11.13
N PRO A 276 2.28 -3.46 11.37
CA PRO A 276 2.84 -3.18 12.69
C PRO A 276 1.79 -3.05 13.80
N GLN A 277 0.62 -2.50 13.50
CA GLN A 277 -0.45 -2.37 14.46
C GLN A 277 -1.00 -3.72 14.96
N VAL A 278 -1.01 -4.72 14.08
CA VAL A 278 -1.44 -6.09 14.39
C VAL A 278 -0.37 -6.80 15.21
N ASP A 279 0.91 -6.56 14.90
CA ASP A 279 2.04 -7.08 15.67
C ASP A 279 2.01 -6.61 17.13
N LEU A 280 1.67 -5.34 17.38
CA LEU A 280 1.48 -4.83 18.74
C LEU A 280 0.37 -5.59 19.48
N TRP A 281 -0.76 -5.86 18.83
CA TRP A 281 -1.84 -6.66 19.44
C TRP A 281 -1.41 -8.10 19.75
N LEU A 282 -0.65 -8.73 18.84
CA LEU A 282 -0.12 -10.07 19.05
C LEU A 282 0.85 -10.13 20.24
N ARG A 283 1.73 -9.13 20.37
CA ARG A 283 2.69 -9.03 21.47
C ARG A 283 2.01 -8.68 22.79
N ASP A 284 1.24 -7.61 22.83
CA ASP A 284 0.78 -6.98 24.06
C ASP A 284 -0.47 -7.65 24.63
N GLU A 285 -1.40 -8.08 23.78
CA GLU A 285 -2.69 -8.61 24.22
C GLU A 285 -2.82 -10.12 24.04
N CYS A 286 -2.25 -10.67 22.95
CA CYS A 286 -2.20 -12.12 22.78
C CYS A 286 -1.04 -12.77 23.54
N ALA A 287 -0.13 -11.96 24.08
CA ALA A 287 1.04 -12.38 24.86
C ALA A 287 1.95 -13.36 24.09
N LEU A 288 2.18 -13.11 22.81
CA LEU A 288 3.27 -13.77 22.09
C LEU A 288 4.64 -13.27 22.61
N PRO A 289 5.69 -14.11 22.60
CA PRO A 289 7.01 -13.73 23.11
C PRO A 289 7.55 -12.45 22.48
N GLN A 290 7.97 -11.49 23.31
CA GLN A 290 8.48 -10.19 22.87
C GLN A 290 9.71 -10.32 21.95
N ASP A 291 10.60 -11.27 22.23
CA ASP A 291 11.83 -11.51 21.47
C ASP A 291 11.60 -11.95 20.02
N TRP A 292 10.40 -12.41 19.68
CA TRP A 292 10.04 -12.75 18.30
C TRP A 292 9.80 -11.50 17.45
N PHE A 293 9.51 -10.36 18.08
CA PHE A 293 9.30 -9.09 17.39
C PHE A 293 10.57 -8.24 17.31
N ALA A 294 11.68 -8.68 17.93
CA ALA A 294 12.92 -7.91 18.03
C ALA A 294 13.47 -7.46 16.67
N ASP A 295 13.32 -8.30 15.65
CA ASP A 295 13.84 -8.06 14.28
C ASP A 295 12.83 -7.32 13.38
N CYS A 296 11.63 -7.03 13.88
CA CYS A 296 10.62 -6.29 13.12
C CYS A 296 11.10 -4.85 12.87
N GLU A 297 10.84 -4.30 11.67
CA GLU A 297 11.26 -2.94 11.32
C GLU A 297 10.68 -1.88 12.27
N TRP A 298 9.49 -2.11 12.83
CA TRP A 298 8.90 -1.19 13.82
C TRP A 298 9.54 -1.28 15.21
N ALA A 299 10.17 -2.41 15.56
CA ALA A 299 10.86 -2.57 16.85
C ALA A 299 12.30 -2.02 16.78
N THR A 300 12.96 -2.21 15.63
CA THR A 300 14.32 -1.70 15.37
C THR A 300 14.34 -0.26 14.83
N GLY A 301 13.22 0.20 14.27
CA GLY A 301 13.05 1.52 13.71
C GLY A 301 13.13 2.58 14.80
N GLY A 302 14.26 3.28 14.87
CA GLY A 302 14.54 4.28 15.90
C GLY A 302 13.43 5.31 16.11
N GLY A 303 13.43 5.96 17.29
CA GLY A 303 12.37 6.81 17.84
C GLY A 303 12.00 8.06 17.03
N THR A 304 11.50 7.85 15.81
CA THR A 304 11.12 8.87 14.84
C THR A 304 9.76 8.54 14.24
N ASP A 305 9.07 9.51 13.66
CA ASP A 305 7.86 9.28 12.85
C ASP A 305 8.14 8.57 11.50
N SER A 306 9.39 8.16 11.26
CA SER A 306 9.74 7.19 10.21
C SER A 306 9.47 5.75 10.64
N ASN A 307 9.06 5.50 11.88
CA ASN A 307 8.72 4.15 12.30
C ASN A 307 7.49 3.64 11.49
N PRO A 308 7.50 2.40 10.96
CA PRO A 308 6.37 1.82 10.24
C PRO A 308 5.02 1.88 10.98
N LEU A 309 5.02 2.01 12.30
CA LEU A 309 3.81 2.25 13.08
C LEU A 309 3.06 3.53 12.68
N PHE A 310 3.73 4.53 12.11
CA PHE A 310 3.10 5.75 11.59
C PHE A 310 2.51 5.57 10.18
N ALA A 311 2.61 4.38 9.57
CA ALA A 311 2.04 4.11 8.25
C ALA A 311 0.56 3.70 8.33
N ALA A 312 -0.25 4.20 7.40
CA ALA A 312 -1.68 3.92 7.34
C ALA A 312 -1.95 2.75 6.38
N ALA A 313 -1.65 1.53 6.83
CA ALA A 313 -1.66 0.33 5.99
C ALA A 313 -3.05 -0.30 5.76
N LEU A 314 -4.02 -0.02 6.63
CA LEU A 314 -5.31 -0.71 6.63
C LEU A 314 -6.41 0.11 5.93
N PRO A 315 -7.10 -0.46 4.93
CA PRO A 315 -8.24 0.18 4.29
C PRO A 315 -9.46 0.22 5.20
N ASN A 316 -10.41 1.10 4.86
CA ASN A 316 -11.68 1.28 5.58
C ASN A 316 -12.71 0.17 5.33
N ARG A 317 -12.36 -0.93 4.69
CA ARG A 317 -13.27 -2.05 4.42
C ARG A 317 -12.54 -3.37 4.57
N PHE A 318 -13.28 -4.41 4.94
CA PHE A 318 -12.77 -5.76 5.02
C PHE A 318 -13.82 -6.79 4.64
N VAL A 319 -13.34 -7.99 4.33
CA VAL A 319 -14.12 -9.18 4.03
C VAL A 319 -13.61 -10.31 4.91
N ALA A 320 -14.52 -11.00 5.59
CA ALA A 320 -14.18 -12.07 6.52
C ALA A 320 -15.03 -13.33 6.30
N VAL A 321 -14.47 -14.51 6.58
CA VAL A 321 -15.24 -15.75 6.72
C VAL A 321 -15.67 -15.87 8.18
N VAL A 322 -16.97 -15.98 8.42
CA VAL A 322 -17.56 -16.00 9.77
C VAL A 322 -18.58 -17.13 9.89
N PRO A 323 -18.89 -17.62 11.11
CA PRO A 323 -20.00 -18.54 11.31
C PRO A 323 -21.32 -17.87 10.90
N ARG A 324 -22.17 -18.59 10.18
CA ARG A 324 -23.45 -18.07 9.65
C ARG A 324 -24.34 -17.51 10.76
N ALA A 325 -24.55 -18.28 11.83
CA ALA A 325 -25.46 -17.93 12.91
C ALA A 325 -24.98 -16.71 13.72
N GLY A 326 -23.66 -16.47 13.77
CA GLY A 326 -23.05 -15.39 14.55
C GLY A 326 -22.80 -14.09 13.78
N ALA A 327 -22.98 -14.06 12.47
CA ALA A 327 -22.53 -12.96 11.60
C ALA A 327 -23.13 -11.59 11.99
N GLU A 328 -24.44 -11.51 12.26
CA GLU A 328 -25.09 -10.26 12.66
C GLU A 328 -24.61 -9.78 14.04
N ALA A 329 -24.54 -10.68 15.02
CA ALA A 329 -24.09 -10.36 16.38
C ALA A 329 -22.65 -9.84 16.37
N LEU A 330 -21.78 -10.44 15.55
CA LEU A 330 -20.41 -10.00 15.34
C LEU A 330 -20.37 -8.60 14.69
N ALA A 331 -21.14 -8.35 13.64
CA ALA A 331 -21.19 -7.05 12.98
C ALA A 331 -21.66 -5.92 13.93
N ARG A 332 -22.67 -6.18 14.76
CA ARG A 332 -23.13 -5.25 15.81
C ARG A 332 -22.06 -5.02 16.88
N THR A 333 -21.35 -6.07 17.28
CA THR A 333 -20.23 -5.96 18.22
C THR A 333 -19.13 -5.05 17.65
N ILE A 334 -18.81 -5.20 16.37
CA ILE A 334 -17.83 -4.37 15.68
C ILE A 334 -18.26 -2.89 15.69
N GLU A 335 -19.50 -2.61 15.34
CA GLU A 335 -20.06 -1.25 15.35
C GLU A 335 -19.96 -0.60 16.74
N THR A 336 -20.35 -1.33 17.79
CA THR A 336 -20.25 -0.85 19.17
C THR A 336 -18.79 -0.61 19.56
N ARG A 337 -17.90 -1.57 19.33
CA ARG A 337 -16.49 -1.49 19.75
C ARG A 337 -15.74 -0.34 19.11
N VAL A 338 -15.90 -0.12 17.80
CA VAL A 338 -15.21 0.98 17.11
C VAL A 338 -15.73 2.35 17.56
N ARG A 339 -17.04 2.48 17.84
CA ARG A 339 -17.62 3.72 18.36
C ARG A 339 -17.21 3.98 19.80
N ASP A 340 -17.24 2.96 20.66
CA ASP A 340 -16.81 3.07 22.05
C ASP A 340 -15.34 3.48 22.15
N TRP A 341 -14.48 2.90 21.30
CA TRP A 341 -13.07 3.29 21.21
C TRP A 341 -12.91 4.76 20.83
N LEU A 342 -13.65 5.23 19.82
CA LEU A 342 -13.58 6.62 19.39
C LEU A 342 -14.15 7.59 20.44
N GLN A 343 -15.21 7.19 21.15
CA GLN A 343 -15.76 7.95 22.27
C GLN A 343 -14.76 8.07 23.42
N ALA A 344 -14.05 7.00 23.75
CA ALA A 344 -12.97 7.03 24.74
C ALA A 344 -11.83 7.96 24.32
N LEU A 345 -11.41 7.89 23.04
CA LEU A 345 -10.42 8.81 22.48
C LEU A 345 -10.90 10.27 22.50
N GLY A 346 -12.17 10.52 22.18
CA GLY A 346 -12.78 11.85 22.24
C GLY A 346 -12.76 12.42 23.66
N ARG A 347 -13.11 11.61 24.67
CA ARG A 347 -13.00 12.02 26.08
C ARG A 347 -11.55 12.35 26.45
N GLN A 348 -10.59 11.50 26.10
CA GLN A 348 -9.16 11.75 26.35
C GLN A 348 -8.69 13.07 25.71
N VAL A 349 -9.14 13.37 24.49
CA VAL A 349 -8.85 14.61 23.78
C VAL A 349 -9.43 15.83 24.51
N CYS A 350 -10.68 15.76 24.96
CA CYS A 350 -11.29 16.82 25.78
C CYS A 350 -10.48 17.08 27.05
N ASP A 351 -10.11 16.02 27.78
CA ASP A 351 -9.39 16.15 29.04
C ASP A 351 -8.01 16.77 28.83
N ARG A 352 -7.30 16.40 27.76
CA ARG A 352 -6.01 17.01 27.37
C ARG A 352 -6.16 18.48 26.99
N LEU A 353 -7.22 18.85 26.27
CA LEU A 353 -7.51 20.25 25.93
C LEU A 353 -7.80 21.08 27.19
N LEU A 354 -8.65 20.60 28.09
CA LEU A 354 -8.99 21.29 29.33
C LEU A 354 -7.77 21.48 30.23
N ALA A 355 -6.95 20.43 30.40
CA ALA A 355 -5.71 20.49 31.15
C ALA A 355 -4.74 21.54 30.56
N ALA A 356 -4.55 21.56 29.24
CA ALA A 356 -3.70 22.55 28.60
C ALA A 356 -4.25 23.98 28.71
N ALA A 357 -5.56 24.16 28.66
CA ALA A 357 -6.23 25.46 28.84
C ALA A 357 -6.21 25.96 30.30
N GLY A 358 -5.86 25.10 31.26
CA GLY A 358 -5.84 25.42 32.69
C GLY A 358 -7.21 25.29 33.37
N ASP A 359 -8.15 24.59 32.73
CA ASP A 359 -9.54 24.39 33.19
C ASP A 359 -9.75 22.98 33.75
N ALA A 360 -8.76 22.43 34.46
CA ALA A 360 -8.89 21.13 35.12
C ALA A 360 -9.82 21.26 36.35
N SER A 361 -11.13 21.24 36.12
CA SER A 361 -12.18 21.24 37.15
C SER A 361 -12.80 19.84 37.30
N ASP A 362 -13.27 19.50 38.50
CA ASP A 362 -13.97 18.24 38.80
C ASP A 362 -15.40 18.16 38.21
N ALA A 363 -15.93 19.27 37.68
CA ALA A 363 -17.25 19.29 37.02
C ALA A 363 -17.15 18.86 35.56
N GLN A 364 -18.07 18.01 35.06
CA GLN A 364 -18.14 17.63 33.64
C GLN A 364 -18.39 18.86 32.74
N PRO A 365 -17.42 19.33 31.96
CA PRO A 365 -17.58 20.55 31.16
C PRO A 365 -18.46 20.30 29.94
N PHE A 366 -19.16 21.34 29.47
CA PHE A 366 -20.09 21.24 28.32
C PHE A 366 -19.45 20.60 27.07
N CYS A 367 -18.16 20.85 26.83
CA CYS A 367 -17.43 20.28 25.69
C CYS A 367 -17.37 18.75 25.69
N GLN A 368 -17.40 18.08 26.86
CA GLN A 368 -17.42 16.62 26.91
C GLN A 368 -18.76 16.06 26.41
N GLY A 369 -19.87 16.73 26.74
CA GLY A 369 -21.20 16.42 26.19
C GLY A 369 -21.25 16.66 24.68
N GLN A 370 -20.74 17.81 24.21
CA GLN A 370 -20.63 18.08 22.78
C GLN A 370 -19.78 17.05 22.04
N MET A 371 -18.63 16.65 22.60
CA MET A 371 -17.76 15.63 22.01
C MET A 371 -18.53 14.32 21.83
N ARG A 372 -19.21 13.84 22.88
CA ARG A 372 -20.01 12.62 22.83
C ARG A 372 -21.08 12.69 21.73
N ASP A 373 -21.85 13.78 21.72
CA ASP A 373 -23.00 13.93 20.84
C ASP A 373 -22.56 14.11 19.37
N GLN A 374 -21.46 14.85 19.12
CA GLN A 374 -20.89 15.02 17.78
C GLN A 374 -20.25 13.74 17.22
N LEU A 375 -19.78 12.81 18.08
CA LEU A 375 -19.19 11.53 17.66
C LEU A 375 -20.21 10.39 17.58
N ALA A 376 -21.43 10.55 18.10
CA ALA A 376 -22.38 9.45 18.28
C ALA A 376 -22.67 8.64 17.01
N GLY A 377 -22.71 9.31 15.85
CA GLY A 377 -22.96 8.68 14.55
C GLY A 377 -21.72 8.26 13.76
N PHE A 378 -20.51 8.52 14.26
CA PHE A 378 -19.26 8.27 13.54
C PHE A 378 -18.39 7.22 14.27
N PRO A 379 -17.74 6.28 13.55
CA PRO A 379 -17.92 6.05 12.12
C PRO A 379 -19.30 5.44 11.81
N GLU A 380 -19.77 5.68 10.58
CA GLU A 380 -20.83 4.86 10.00
C GLU A 380 -20.26 3.47 9.72
N VAL A 381 -20.98 2.43 10.13
CA VAL A 381 -20.57 1.04 9.91
C VAL A 381 -21.62 0.36 9.04
N HIS A 382 -21.26 0.06 7.81
CA HIS A 382 -22.11 -0.63 6.84
C HIS A 382 -21.61 -2.05 6.69
N TRP A 383 -22.50 -3.03 6.75
CA TRP A 383 -22.13 -4.44 6.63
C TRP A 383 -23.17 -5.25 5.86
N ALA A 384 -22.72 -6.37 5.31
CA ALA A 384 -23.54 -7.39 4.67
C ALA A 384 -22.99 -8.78 5.01
N ALA A 385 -23.88 -9.73 5.27
CA ALA A 385 -23.52 -11.13 5.51
C ALA A 385 -24.23 -12.02 4.48
N VAL A 386 -23.47 -12.79 3.71
CA VAL A 386 -24.01 -13.70 2.69
C VAL A 386 -23.60 -15.13 3.04
N PRO A 387 -24.55 -16.03 3.32
CA PRO A 387 -24.23 -17.38 3.75
C PRO A 387 -23.96 -18.33 2.58
N PHE A 388 -23.02 -19.25 2.76
CA PHE A 388 -22.76 -20.34 1.80
C PHE A 388 -23.91 -21.35 1.74
N SER A 389 -24.78 -21.38 2.76
CA SER A 389 -25.99 -22.22 2.79
C SER A 389 -27.01 -21.91 1.68
N LEU A 390 -26.82 -20.83 0.91
CA LEU A 390 -27.54 -20.57 -0.36
C LEU A 390 -27.15 -21.58 -1.47
N ILE A 391 -26.07 -22.34 -1.26
CA ILE A 391 -25.56 -23.38 -2.13
C ILE A 391 -25.77 -24.71 -1.41
N ARG A 392 -26.60 -25.60 -1.97
CA ARG A 392 -26.89 -26.90 -1.35
C ARG A 392 -26.20 -28.02 -2.11
N PRO A 393 -25.21 -28.73 -1.53
CA PRO A 393 -24.66 -29.94 -2.14
C PRO A 393 -25.66 -31.10 -2.00
N ARG A 394 -26.10 -31.68 -3.11
CA ARG A 394 -26.98 -32.86 -3.10
C ARG A 394 -26.24 -34.12 -2.64
N ASN A 395 -24.95 -34.20 -2.90
CA ASN A 395 -24.08 -35.21 -2.30
C ASN A 395 -23.37 -34.63 -1.07
N ALA A 396 -23.95 -34.84 0.12
CA ALA A 396 -23.41 -34.31 1.36
C ALA A 396 -22.02 -34.87 1.74
N ALA A 397 -21.72 -36.14 1.40
CA ALA A 397 -20.45 -36.77 1.76
C ALA A 397 -19.29 -36.25 0.91
N ALA A 398 -19.50 -36.10 -0.41
CA ALA A 398 -18.49 -35.60 -1.33
C ALA A 398 -18.51 -34.07 -1.48
N GLN A 399 -19.55 -33.39 -0.97
CA GLN A 399 -19.79 -31.96 -1.15
C GLN A 399 -19.92 -31.56 -2.63
N THR A 400 -20.57 -32.39 -3.45
CA THR A 400 -20.74 -32.17 -4.91
C THR A 400 -22.21 -32.13 -5.31
N ASP A 401 -22.47 -31.93 -6.62
CA ASP A 401 -23.82 -31.82 -7.21
C ASP A 401 -24.61 -30.65 -6.61
N LEU A 402 -24.16 -29.43 -6.94
CA LEU A 402 -24.61 -28.20 -6.31
C LEU A 402 -25.96 -27.73 -6.84
N ASP A 403 -26.88 -27.45 -5.93
CA ASP A 403 -28.10 -26.69 -6.19
C ASP A 403 -27.85 -25.21 -5.85
N THR A 404 -27.92 -24.37 -6.89
CA THR A 404 -27.67 -22.92 -6.82
C THR A 404 -28.95 -22.08 -6.89
N THR A 405 -30.14 -22.69 -6.77
CA THR A 405 -31.42 -22.01 -6.97
C THR A 405 -31.60 -20.84 -6.00
N ALA A 406 -31.32 -21.06 -4.71
CA ALA A 406 -31.44 -20.01 -3.69
C ALA A 406 -30.43 -18.87 -3.90
N LEU A 407 -29.20 -19.20 -4.31
CA LEU A 407 -28.19 -18.21 -4.66
C LEU A 407 -28.63 -17.37 -5.87
N SER A 408 -29.15 -18.00 -6.92
CA SER A 408 -29.67 -17.32 -8.12
C SER A 408 -30.80 -16.35 -7.76
N ALA A 409 -31.77 -16.81 -6.97
CA ALA A 409 -32.88 -15.98 -6.52
C ALA A 409 -32.43 -14.78 -5.67
N ALA A 410 -31.40 -14.94 -4.83
CA ALA A 410 -30.84 -13.85 -4.04
C ALA A 410 -30.07 -12.83 -4.89
N MET A 411 -29.44 -13.27 -5.98
CA MET A 411 -28.71 -12.39 -6.91
C MET A 411 -29.65 -11.63 -7.86
N ALA A 412 -30.74 -12.25 -8.30
CA ALA A 412 -31.63 -11.74 -9.35
C ALA A 412 -32.03 -10.24 -9.23
N PRO A 413 -32.41 -9.71 -8.04
CA PRO A 413 -32.79 -8.29 -7.90
C PRO A 413 -31.68 -7.31 -8.27
N PHE A 414 -30.41 -7.68 -8.06
CA PHE A 414 -29.26 -6.82 -8.35
C PHE A 414 -28.83 -6.83 -9.82
N PHE A 415 -29.38 -7.75 -10.61
CA PHE A 415 -29.09 -7.91 -12.03
C PHE A 415 -30.30 -7.62 -12.93
N GLY A 416 -31.50 -7.46 -12.36
CA GLY A 416 -32.71 -7.18 -13.13
C GLY A 416 -33.18 -8.37 -13.96
N VAL A 417 -32.93 -9.59 -13.49
CA VAL A 417 -33.30 -10.85 -14.15
C VAL A 417 -34.36 -11.61 -13.34
N GLY A 418 -34.97 -12.63 -13.92
CA GLY A 418 -35.87 -13.54 -13.18
C GLY A 418 -35.13 -14.34 -12.09
N ALA A 419 -35.84 -14.81 -11.05
CA ALA A 419 -35.23 -15.59 -9.96
C ALA A 419 -34.58 -16.91 -10.44
N ASP A 420 -35.13 -17.50 -11.50
CA ASP A 420 -34.64 -18.73 -12.13
C ASP A 420 -33.63 -18.46 -13.27
N GLU A 421 -33.34 -17.19 -13.57
CA GLU A 421 -32.39 -16.81 -14.60
C GLU A 421 -30.98 -16.65 -13.99
N PRO A 422 -29.94 -17.24 -14.60
CA PRO A 422 -28.58 -17.12 -14.10
C PRO A 422 -28.08 -15.67 -14.20
N ALA A 423 -27.37 -15.21 -13.17
CA ALA A 423 -26.80 -13.86 -13.08
C ALA A 423 -25.34 -13.87 -12.59
N GLY A 424 -24.60 -12.80 -12.86
CA GLY A 424 -23.21 -12.64 -12.41
C GLY A 424 -22.32 -13.82 -12.81
N PHE A 425 -21.60 -14.40 -11.85
CA PHE A 425 -20.76 -15.57 -12.09
C PHE A 425 -21.57 -16.79 -12.58
N LEU A 426 -22.81 -16.97 -12.14
CA LEU A 426 -23.67 -18.09 -12.58
C LEU A 426 -24.04 -18.00 -14.07
N ALA A 427 -24.03 -16.79 -14.65
CA ALA A 427 -24.23 -16.57 -16.07
C ALA A 427 -22.93 -16.69 -16.89
N SER A 428 -21.78 -16.77 -16.23
CA SER A 428 -20.48 -16.72 -16.91
C SER A 428 -20.20 -17.97 -17.76
N PRO A 429 -19.45 -17.84 -18.88
CA PRO A 429 -18.97 -19.01 -19.63
C PRO A 429 -18.17 -19.98 -18.77
N ALA A 430 -17.44 -19.48 -17.76
CA ALA A 430 -16.69 -20.31 -16.81
C ALA A 430 -17.61 -21.23 -16.02
N TRP A 431 -18.66 -20.70 -15.38
CA TRP A 431 -19.59 -21.51 -14.60
C TRP A 431 -20.38 -22.50 -15.47
N GLN A 432 -20.74 -22.11 -16.70
CA GLN A 432 -21.42 -23.01 -17.64
C GLN A 432 -20.62 -24.30 -17.91
N VAL A 433 -19.29 -24.23 -17.84
CA VAL A 433 -18.39 -25.38 -17.93
C VAL A 433 -18.20 -26.07 -16.56
N LEU A 434 -18.00 -25.30 -15.49
CA LEU A 434 -17.64 -25.80 -14.15
C LEU A 434 -18.81 -26.47 -13.40
N GLN A 435 -20.05 -26.17 -13.74
CA GLN A 435 -21.24 -26.63 -13.02
C GLN A 435 -21.49 -28.15 -13.07
N ARG A 436 -20.77 -28.90 -13.92
CA ARG A 436 -20.95 -30.36 -14.09
C ARG A 436 -19.62 -31.06 -14.34
N GLU A 437 -19.57 -32.33 -13.97
CA GLU A 437 -18.47 -33.22 -14.35
C GLU A 437 -18.38 -33.37 -15.86
N VAL A 438 -17.17 -33.11 -16.38
CA VAL A 438 -16.79 -33.26 -17.77
C VAL A 438 -15.98 -34.55 -17.89
N ALA A 439 -16.66 -35.63 -18.28
CA ALA A 439 -16.00 -36.86 -18.68
C ALA A 439 -15.40 -36.73 -20.09
N TRP A 440 -14.17 -37.20 -20.27
CA TRP A 440 -13.45 -37.22 -21.55
C TRP A 440 -13.50 -38.61 -22.17
N ALA A 441 -13.26 -38.69 -23.48
CA ALA A 441 -13.30 -39.95 -24.23
C ALA A 441 -12.24 -40.98 -23.78
N ASP A 442 -11.16 -40.53 -23.15
CA ASP A 442 -10.05 -41.36 -22.65
C ASP A 442 -10.22 -41.86 -21.20
N GLY A 443 -11.43 -41.70 -20.63
CA GLY A 443 -11.73 -42.08 -19.25
C GLY A 443 -11.22 -41.09 -18.19
N THR A 444 -10.69 -39.94 -18.61
CA THR A 444 -10.40 -38.81 -17.72
C THR A 444 -11.69 -38.14 -17.28
N ARG A 445 -11.80 -37.78 -16.02
CA ARG A 445 -12.89 -36.94 -15.49
C ARG A 445 -12.33 -35.60 -15.05
N PHE A 446 -13.06 -34.54 -15.35
CA PHE A 446 -12.64 -33.16 -15.09
C PHE A 446 -13.80 -32.35 -14.49
N PHE A 447 -13.53 -31.61 -13.41
CA PHE A 447 -14.47 -30.75 -12.65
C PHE A 447 -15.59 -31.45 -11.88
N ALA A 448 -15.44 -31.66 -10.57
CA ALA A 448 -16.57 -31.90 -9.67
C ALA A 448 -16.72 -30.68 -8.76
N PRO A 449 -17.70 -29.78 -9.01
CA PRO A 449 -17.80 -28.54 -8.24
C PRO A 449 -18.24 -28.83 -6.81
N ASN A 450 -17.57 -28.20 -5.87
CA ASN A 450 -18.00 -28.09 -4.47
C ASN A 450 -18.35 -26.63 -4.15
N PRO A 451 -18.98 -26.31 -3.00
CA PRO A 451 -19.43 -24.96 -2.70
C PRO A 451 -18.34 -23.87 -2.77
N GLY A 452 -17.07 -24.23 -2.53
CA GLY A 452 -15.93 -23.31 -2.64
C GLY A 452 -15.79 -22.67 -4.03
N VAL A 453 -16.11 -23.39 -5.12
CA VAL A 453 -16.05 -22.87 -6.50
C VAL A 453 -16.95 -21.64 -6.70
N LEU A 454 -17.99 -21.50 -5.88
CA LEU A 454 -18.97 -20.41 -5.96
C LEU A 454 -18.63 -19.21 -5.06
N TYR A 455 -17.44 -19.19 -4.43
CA TYR A 455 -16.92 -17.99 -3.75
C TYR A 455 -17.11 -16.69 -4.57
N PRO A 456 -16.82 -16.63 -5.89
CA PRO A 456 -17.00 -15.40 -6.65
C PRO A 456 -18.45 -14.90 -6.66
N ALA A 457 -19.43 -15.81 -6.71
CA ALA A 457 -20.85 -15.46 -6.71
C ALA A 457 -21.31 -14.98 -5.32
N VAL A 458 -20.85 -15.64 -4.26
CA VAL A 458 -21.14 -15.25 -2.86
C VAL A 458 -20.52 -13.89 -2.55
N TYR A 459 -19.28 -13.65 -3.02
CA TYR A 459 -18.59 -12.37 -2.86
C TYR A 459 -19.27 -11.23 -3.63
N ASP A 460 -19.62 -11.42 -4.90
CA ASP A 460 -20.32 -10.41 -5.71
C ASP A 460 -21.67 -10.04 -5.10
N LEU A 461 -22.42 -11.04 -4.60
CA LEU A 461 -23.64 -10.79 -3.85
C LEU A 461 -23.36 -9.98 -2.56
N ALA A 462 -22.32 -10.31 -1.80
CA ALA A 462 -21.96 -9.58 -0.58
C ALA A 462 -21.60 -8.11 -0.86
N GLU A 463 -20.83 -7.83 -1.92
CA GLU A 463 -20.49 -6.46 -2.33
C GLU A 463 -21.71 -5.67 -2.78
N ARG A 464 -22.63 -6.29 -3.54
CA ARG A 464 -23.87 -5.65 -4.00
C ARG A 464 -24.82 -5.35 -2.86
N VAL A 465 -24.98 -6.29 -1.92
CA VAL A 465 -25.78 -6.09 -0.71
C VAL A 465 -25.16 -5.00 0.17
N LEU A 466 -23.83 -4.99 0.33
CA LEU A 466 -23.12 -3.93 1.06
C LEU A 466 -23.29 -2.56 0.39
N ALA A 467 -23.22 -2.50 -0.94
CA ALA A 467 -23.49 -1.28 -1.69
C ALA A 467 -24.93 -0.80 -1.47
N ALA A 468 -25.91 -1.69 -1.49
CA ALA A 468 -27.31 -1.37 -1.18
C ALA A 468 -27.47 -0.87 0.26
N ALA A 469 -26.82 -1.52 1.24
CA ALA A 469 -26.84 -1.09 2.64
C ALA A 469 -26.33 0.36 2.80
N LYS A 470 -25.25 0.72 2.08
CA LYS A 470 -24.72 2.10 2.05
C LYS A 470 -25.73 3.12 1.50
N THR A 471 -26.59 2.72 0.55
CA THR A 471 -27.59 3.62 -0.05
C THR A 471 -28.78 3.93 0.87
N VAL A 472 -29.04 3.08 1.87
CA VAL A 472 -30.15 3.27 2.83
C VAL A 472 -29.93 4.51 3.72
N ARG A 473 -28.67 4.95 3.89
CA ARG A 473 -28.29 6.14 4.68
C ARG A 473 -28.99 6.23 6.05
N PRO A 474 -28.83 5.23 6.94
CA PRO A 474 -29.59 5.15 8.19
C PRO A 474 -29.14 6.13 9.29
N PHE A 475 -28.44 7.23 8.96
CA PHE A 475 -27.87 8.14 9.96
C PHE A 475 -28.89 9.15 10.49
N ALA A 476 -28.75 9.51 11.77
CA ALA A 476 -29.55 10.56 12.40
C ALA A 476 -28.97 11.95 12.12
N GLN A 477 -29.83 12.94 11.85
CA GLN A 477 -29.39 14.33 11.72
C GLN A 477 -29.19 14.97 13.11
N THR A 478 -27.99 15.49 13.36
CA THR A 478 -27.70 16.27 14.56
C THR A 478 -27.97 17.75 14.33
N THR A 479 -28.78 18.38 15.18
CA THR A 479 -29.02 19.84 15.10
C THR A 479 -27.84 20.61 15.67
N GLN A 480 -27.41 21.66 14.97
CA GLN A 480 -26.34 22.57 15.38
C GLN A 480 -26.84 24.01 15.13
N ARG A 481 -26.78 24.93 16.10
CA ARG A 481 -27.36 26.30 16.04
C ARG A 481 -26.32 27.42 16.22
N GLY A 482 -25.14 27.13 16.77
CA GLY A 482 -24.08 28.09 17.05
C GLY A 482 -23.03 28.28 15.95
N TRP A 483 -21.91 28.92 16.27
CA TRP A 483 -20.79 29.06 15.34
C TRP A 483 -20.10 27.72 15.04
N ARG A 484 -19.69 27.55 13.78
CA ARG A 484 -19.16 26.29 13.26
C ARG A 484 -17.66 26.16 13.41
N CYS A 485 -17.20 24.91 13.39
CA CYS A 485 -15.81 24.53 13.31
C CYS A 485 -15.15 25.21 12.12
N SER A 486 -14.00 25.84 12.38
CA SER A 486 -13.20 26.52 11.37
C SER A 486 -12.58 25.58 10.33
N LEU A 487 -12.40 24.29 10.64
CA LEU A 487 -11.79 23.32 9.73
C LEU A 487 -12.81 22.71 8.75
N THR A 488 -13.94 22.20 9.25
CA THR A 488 -14.93 21.48 8.46
C THR A 488 -16.16 22.32 8.13
N GLY A 489 -16.54 23.25 9.00
CA GLY A 489 -17.80 23.99 8.90
C GLY A 489 -19.05 23.17 9.25
N GLU A 490 -18.89 21.89 9.63
CA GLU A 490 -20.01 20.94 9.78
C GLU A 490 -20.63 20.98 11.19
N THR A 491 -19.80 20.92 12.24
CA THR A 491 -20.25 20.91 13.64
C THR A 491 -19.95 22.22 14.34
N GLU A 492 -20.61 22.50 15.47
CA GLU A 492 -20.21 23.54 16.40
C GLU A 492 -18.81 23.28 16.95
N TRP A 493 -18.05 24.34 17.25
CA TRP A 493 -16.79 24.15 17.96
C TRP A 493 -17.03 23.68 19.39
N LEU A 494 -16.06 22.96 19.94
CA LEU A 494 -16.07 22.57 21.35
C LEU A 494 -15.91 23.81 22.24
N THR A 495 -16.77 23.97 23.24
CA THR A 495 -16.73 25.09 24.20
C THR A 495 -16.95 24.62 25.63
N THR A 496 -16.34 25.30 26.60
CA THR A 496 -16.62 25.11 28.02
C THR A 496 -17.89 25.82 28.45
N ASP A 497 -18.30 26.87 27.73
CA ASP A 497 -19.51 27.66 27.98
C ASP A 497 -20.37 27.74 26.71
N PRO A 498 -21.62 27.23 26.71
CA PRO A 498 -22.51 27.28 25.56
C PRO A 498 -22.84 28.71 25.09
N ALA A 499 -22.77 29.73 25.96
CA ALA A 499 -23.05 31.12 25.56
C ALA A 499 -22.05 31.62 24.50
N GLN A 500 -20.82 31.10 24.50
CA GLN A 500 -19.77 31.45 23.52
C GLN A 500 -20.16 31.09 22.08
N LEU A 501 -21.08 30.15 21.89
CA LEU A 501 -21.58 29.73 20.57
C LEU A 501 -22.54 30.75 19.94
N LEU A 502 -23.01 31.75 20.69
CA LEU A 502 -23.92 32.79 20.20
C LEU A 502 -23.18 34.00 19.63
N HIS A 503 -21.87 34.13 19.91
CA HIS A 503 -21.05 35.27 19.53
C HIS A 503 -19.95 34.89 18.54
N SER A 504 -19.51 35.84 17.71
CA SER A 504 -18.42 35.58 16.76
C SER A 504 -17.12 35.26 17.47
N TYR A 505 -16.34 34.29 16.97
CA TYR A 505 -15.01 33.99 17.51
C TYR A 505 -14.06 35.19 17.45
N ARG A 506 -14.27 36.12 16.51
CA ARG A 506 -13.45 37.32 16.35
C ARG A 506 -13.65 38.35 17.48
N GLN A 507 -14.74 38.21 18.22
CA GLN A 507 -15.12 39.11 19.32
C GLN A 507 -14.79 38.49 20.69
N GLN A 508 -14.21 37.29 20.73
CA GLN A 508 -13.99 36.52 21.94
C GLN A 508 -12.50 36.21 22.12
N THR A 509 -11.95 36.54 23.29
CA THR A 509 -10.53 36.38 23.60
C THR A 509 -10.25 35.29 24.64
N ASP A 510 -11.30 34.70 25.21
CA ASP A 510 -11.27 33.81 26.38
C ASP A 510 -11.91 32.44 26.11
N THR A 511 -12.08 32.05 24.85
CA THR A 511 -12.57 30.71 24.51
C THR A 511 -11.55 29.63 24.86
N LEU A 512 -12.01 28.37 24.96
CA LEU A 512 -11.13 27.20 25.08
C LEU A 512 -10.02 27.23 24.01
N TRP A 513 -10.39 27.48 22.76
CA TRP A 513 -9.47 27.47 21.63
C TRP A 513 -8.49 28.64 21.60
N THR A 514 -8.89 29.83 22.03
CA THR A 514 -7.96 30.97 22.13
C THR A 514 -6.87 30.69 23.17
N ARG A 515 -7.24 30.06 24.29
CA ARG A 515 -6.29 29.66 25.34
C ARG A 515 -5.37 28.53 24.87
N ILE A 516 -5.89 27.57 24.11
CA ILE A 516 -5.08 26.51 23.49
C ILE A 516 -4.11 27.08 22.47
N ALA A 517 -4.55 27.99 21.60
CA ALA A 517 -3.68 28.62 20.61
C ALA A 517 -2.51 29.38 21.26
N ALA A 518 -2.74 30.02 22.42
CA ALA A 518 -1.70 30.72 23.16
C ALA A 518 -0.72 29.77 23.87
N ARG A 519 -1.19 28.66 24.45
CA ARG A 519 -0.36 27.75 25.28
C ARG A 519 0.24 26.58 24.50
N ARG A 520 -0.45 26.11 23.47
CA ARG A 520 -0.12 24.94 22.64
C ARG A 520 -0.41 25.27 21.16
N PRO A 521 0.39 26.14 20.51
CA PRO A 521 0.17 26.55 19.12
C PRO A 521 0.22 25.39 18.11
N ALA A 522 0.83 24.26 18.47
CA ALA A 522 0.78 23.02 17.68
C ALA A 522 -0.62 22.38 17.62
N TRP A 523 -1.47 22.65 18.63
CA TRP A 523 -2.82 22.06 18.75
C TRP A 523 -3.92 22.98 18.22
N ALA A 524 -3.71 24.28 18.15
CA ALA A 524 -4.63 25.21 17.48
C ALA A 524 -3.88 26.47 17.04
N LYS A 525 -4.19 26.98 15.86
CA LYS A 525 -3.64 28.27 15.39
C LYS A 525 -4.46 29.44 15.95
N PRO A 526 -3.91 30.68 16.00
CA PRO A 526 -4.70 31.86 16.33
C PRO A 526 -5.96 31.98 15.45
N GLY A 527 -7.12 32.14 16.09
CA GLY A 527 -8.42 32.21 15.42
C GLY A 527 -9.01 30.87 14.94
N GLU A 528 -8.40 29.74 15.33
CA GLU A 528 -8.88 28.41 14.99
C GLU A 528 -9.75 27.81 16.09
N HIS A 529 -11.02 27.52 15.78
CA HIS A 529 -11.95 26.86 16.68
C HIS A 529 -12.41 25.53 16.08
N LEU A 530 -12.29 24.43 16.83
CA LEU A 530 -12.46 23.07 16.30
C LEU A 530 -13.63 22.33 16.96
N GLY A 531 -14.35 21.54 16.18
CA GLY A 531 -15.34 20.57 16.67
C GLY A 531 -14.67 19.24 17.04
N ALA A 532 -15.48 18.22 17.37
CA ALA A 532 -15.02 16.92 17.88
C ALA A 532 -13.98 16.22 16.99
N LEU A 533 -14.35 15.81 15.77
CA LEU A 533 -13.45 15.09 14.85
C LEU A 533 -12.19 15.91 14.48
N PRO A 534 -12.30 17.22 14.15
CA PRO A 534 -11.13 18.07 13.94
C PRO A 534 -10.19 18.16 15.16
N ALA A 535 -10.74 18.22 16.38
CA ALA A 535 -9.95 18.24 17.60
C ALA A 535 -9.18 16.92 17.80
N ILE A 536 -9.85 15.77 17.60
CA ILE A 536 -9.20 14.46 17.63
C ILE A 536 -8.09 14.39 16.60
N LYS A 537 -8.37 14.76 15.35
CA LYS A 537 -7.40 14.76 14.25
C LYS A 537 -6.17 15.62 14.54
N ARG A 538 -6.36 16.73 15.25
CA ARG A 538 -5.28 17.67 15.60
C ARG A 538 -4.39 17.15 16.74
N LEU A 539 -4.98 16.48 17.73
CA LEU A 539 -4.23 15.87 18.85
C LEU A 539 -3.69 14.48 18.52
N TRP A 540 -4.26 13.78 17.54
CA TRP A 540 -3.91 12.41 17.16
C TRP A 540 -2.40 12.17 16.99
N PRO A 541 -1.62 13.04 16.30
CA PRO A 541 -0.19 12.81 16.19
C PRO A 541 0.57 12.82 17.51
N THR A 542 0.12 13.63 18.48
CA THR A 542 0.75 13.69 19.81
C THR A 542 0.39 12.42 20.59
N LEU A 543 -0.90 12.07 20.63
CA LEU A 543 -1.39 10.90 21.33
C LEU A 543 -0.81 9.60 20.77
N PHE A 544 -0.69 9.50 19.46
CA PHE A 544 -0.14 8.31 18.82
C PHE A 544 1.38 8.22 19.00
N ALA A 545 2.11 9.34 18.96
CA ALA A 545 3.53 9.32 19.29
C ALA A 545 3.78 8.77 20.70
N GLU A 546 3.01 9.23 21.71
CA GLU A 546 3.06 8.69 23.08
C GLU A 546 2.79 7.17 23.13
N GLN A 547 1.85 6.67 22.31
CA GLN A 547 1.59 5.22 22.21
C GLN A 547 2.78 4.46 21.61
N VAL A 548 3.41 5.01 20.57
CA VAL A 548 4.61 4.40 19.98
C VAL A 548 5.76 4.41 20.97
N GLU A 549 5.97 5.49 21.73
CA GLU A 549 7.00 5.57 22.78
C GLU A 549 6.87 4.44 23.80
N GLN A 550 5.65 4.20 24.28
CA GLN A 550 5.33 3.10 25.17
C GLN A 550 5.59 1.75 24.51
N ALA A 551 5.26 1.61 23.23
CA ALA A 551 5.42 0.36 22.51
C ALA A 551 6.87 0.00 22.18
N VAL A 552 7.75 0.98 21.91
CA VAL A 552 9.16 0.75 21.51
C VAL A 552 10.17 0.96 22.64
N GLY A 553 9.77 1.52 23.78
CA GLY A 553 10.66 1.70 24.94
C GLY A 553 11.67 2.85 24.78
N GLY A 554 11.27 3.95 24.14
CA GLY A 554 12.13 5.12 23.93
C GLY A 554 11.35 6.36 23.48
N GLN A 555 11.97 7.54 23.53
CA GLN A 555 11.35 8.79 23.06
C GLN A 555 11.18 8.76 21.53
N VAL A 556 9.99 9.14 21.05
CA VAL A 556 9.62 9.20 19.64
C VAL A 556 9.42 10.66 19.29
N ASN A 557 10.47 11.26 18.74
CA ASN A 557 10.34 12.62 18.24
C ASN A 557 9.62 12.57 16.88
N ARG A 558 8.65 13.46 16.67
CA ARG A 558 8.01 13.59 15.36
C ARG A 558 8.92 14.41 14.44
N PHE A 559 9.58 13.76 13.47
CA PHE A 559 10.51 14.40 12.54
C PHE A 559 9.76 14.94 11.32
N VAL A 560 9.13 16.09 11.49
CA VAL A 560 8.55 16.83 10.36
C VAL A 560 9.68 17.59 9.65
N VAL A 561 10.09 17.12 8.48
CA VAL A 561 10.98 17.89 7.60
C VAL A 561 10.19 19.10 7.06
N SER A 562 10.68 20.30 7.33
CA SER A 562 10.03 21.53 6.88
C SER A 562 10.17 21.75 5.37
N THR A 563 9.35 22.64 4.81
CA THR A 563 9.45 23.05 3.39
C THR A 563 10.77 23.77 3.09
N HIS A 564 11.34 24.47 4.07
CA HIS A 564 12.64 25.15 3.94
C HIS A 564 13.77 24.13 3.87
N THR A 565 13.79 23.19 4.81
CA THR A 565 14.79 22.13 4.86
C THR A 565 14.71 21.25 3.62
N MET A 566 13.51 20.91 3.16
CA MET A 566 13.35 20.11 1.95
C MET A 566 13.84 20.84 0.69
N ALA A 567 13.59 22.15 0.57
CA ALA A 567 14.12 22.93 -0.55
C ALA A 567 15.66 22.91 -0.58
N LEU A 568 16.31 22.99 0.58
CA LEU A 568 17.77 22.96 0.71
C LEU A 568 18.39 21.56 0.68
N ALA A 569 17.61 20.48 0.80
CA ALA A 569 18.12 19.14 1.08
C ALA A 569 19.28 18.73 0.16
N ARG A 570 19.17 19.03 -1.14
CA ARG A 570 20.21 18.72 -2.12
C ARG A 570 21.50 19.54 -1.92
N GLN A 571 21.38 20.82 -1.58
CA GLN A 571 22.54 21.69 -1.33
C GLN A 571 23.25 21.31 -0.02
N LEU A 572 22.49 20.88 0.99
CA LEU A 572 23.03 20.32 2.23
C LEU A 572 23.76 19.01 1.98
N ASP A 573 23.17 18.09 1.19
CA ASP A 573 23.81 16.83 0.83
C ASP A 573 25.14 17.07 0.09
N HIS A 574 25.16 18.00 -0.86
CA HIS A 574 26.37 18.35 -1.60
C HIS A 574 27.44 19.02 -0.71
N TRP A 575 27.04 19.92 0.20
CA TRP A 575 27.96 20.54 1.14
C TRP A 575 28.59 19.50 2.09
N LEU A 576 27.82 18.48 2.51
CA LEU A 576 28.32 17.35 3.30
C LEU A 576 29.24 16.44 2.49
N GLU A 577 28.92 16.15 1.22
CA GLU A 577 29.83 15.44 0.30
C GLU A 577 31.19 16.14 0.17
N ALA A 578 31.19 17.48 0.18
CA ALA A 578 32.39 18.30 0.13
C ALA A 578 33.11 18.45 1.50
N GLY A 579 32.75 17.64 2.51
CA GLY A 579 33.38 17.61 3.83
C GLY A 579 32.67 18.40 4.92
N GLY A 580 31.59 19.13 4.61
CA GLY A 580 30.75 19.78 5.61
C GLY A 580 31.48 20.84 6.45
N HIS A 581 32.42 21.57 5.84
CA HIS A 581 33.26 22.53 6.55
C HIS A 581 32.54 23.85 6.81
N LEU A 582 32.50 24.26 8.09
CA LEU A 582 32.14 25.61 8.51
C LEU A 582 33.40 26.45 8.70
N ASP A 583 33.40 27.68 8.20
CA ASP A 583 34.44 28.64 8.59
C ASP A 583 34.26 29.09 10.05
N ALA A 584 35.32 29.65 10.64
CA ALA A 584 35.32 30.05 12.05
C ALA A 584 34.27 31.12 12.38
N ALA A 585 33.96 32.00 11.43
CA ALA A 585 32.97 33.06 11.62
C ALA A 585 31.54 32.49 11.63
N ALA A 586 31.23 31.56 10.74
CA ALA A 586 29.97 30.86 10.65
C ALA A 586 29.73 29.96 11.86
N ARG A 587 30.76 29.25 12.34
CA ARG A 587 30.73 28.49 13.59
C ARG A 587 30.36 29.38 14.77
N GLN A 588 31.09 30.48 14.95
CA GLN A 588 30.86 31.42 16.04
C GLN A 588 29.49 32.10 15.94
N ALA A 589 28.97 32.33 14.73
CA ALA A 589 27.64 32.88 14.52
C ALA A 589 26.55 31.86 14.93
N LEU A 590 26.69 30.61 14.50
CA LEU A 590 25.76 29.53 14.87
C LEU A 590 25.70 29.33 16.39
N ASP A 591 26.86 29.32 17.06
CA ASP A 591 26.95 29.11 18.51
C ASP A 591 26.38 30.29 19.30
N ARG A 592 26.59 31.53 18.83
CA ARG A 592 25.95 32.72 19.41
C ARG A 592 24.44 32.75 19.26
N LEU A 593 23.91 32.26 18.14
CA LEU A 593 22.47 32.34 17.84
C LEU A 593 21.64 31.25 18.52
N GLY A 594 22.26 30.19 19.06
CA GLY A 594 21.55 29.16 19.84
C GLY A 594 20.43 28.45 19.06
N ILE A 595 20.61 28.24 17.75
CA ILE A 595 19.57 27.67 16.87
C ILE A 595 19.29 26.21 17.19
N GLU A 596 18.02 25.87 17.37
CA GLU A 596 17.56 24.50 17.52
C GLU A 596 17.80 23.69 16.23
N PRO A 597 18.37 22.48 16.32
CA PRO A 597 18.63 21.64 15.16
C PRO A 597 17.32 21.09 14.56
N VAL A 598 17.15 21.24 13.24
CA VAL A 598 15.95 20.73 12.54
C VAL A 598 16.14 19.31 11.99
N ALA A 599 15.03 18.70 11.55
CA ALA A 599 15.03 17.36 10.96
C ALA A 599 15.55 17.37 9.52
N LEU A 600 16.50 16.49 9.18
CA LEU A 600 17.00 16.31 7.81
C LEU A 600 16.45 15.01 7.18
N PRO A 601 16.39 14.91 5.83
CA PRO A 601 15.99 13.68 5.15
C PRO A 601 16.83 12.45 5.55
N ARG A 602 16.18 11.29 5.62
CA ARG A 602 16.79 10.02 6.08
C ARG A 602 18.02 9.62 5.25
N ARG A 603 17.94 9.73 3.93
CA ARG A 603 19.06 9.40 3.03
C ARG A 603 20.30 10.23 3.34
N LEU A 604 20.14 11.54 3.57
CA LEU A 604 21.24 12.44 3.92
C LEU A 604 21.91 11.99 5.22
N LEU A 605 21.12 11.68 6.25
CA LEU A 605 21.66 11.17 7.52
C LEU A 605 22.38 9.82 7.36
N ARG A 606 21.83 8.92 6.56
CA ARG A 606 22.44 7.59 6.31
C ARG A 606 23.74 7.68 5.53
N ARG A 607 23.76 8.52 4.49
CA ARG A 607 24.90 8.69 3.59
C ARG A 607 26.11 9.30 4.29
N HIS A 608 25.86 10.22 5.21
CA HIS A 608 26.89 10.96 5.95
C HIS A 608 27.03 10.53 7.42
N ARG A 609 26.57 9.32 7.75
CA ARG A 609 26.50 8.81 9.14
C ARG A 609 27.84 8.85 9.88
N ASP A 610 28.94 8.76 9.14
CA ASP A 610 30.31 8.75 9.67
C ASP A 610 30.83 10.17 9.98
N ALA A 611 30.03 11.22 9.73
CA ALA A 611 30.34 12.62 9.99
C ALA A 611 29.29 13.31 10.90
N PRO A 612 29.11 12.87 12.16
CA PRO A 612 28.03 13.33 13.04
C PRO A 612 28.09 14.83 13.36
N ALA A 613 29.30 15.42 13.45
CA ALA A 613 29.48 16.85 13.69
C ALA A 613 28.98 17.70 12.51
N ALA A 614 29.33 17.31 11.28
CA ALA A 614 28.88 17.98 10.07
C ALA A 614 27.36 17.85 9.87
N ILE A 615 26.78 16.69 10.23
CA ILE A 615 25.31 16.51 10.28
C ILE A 615 24.68 17.49 11.28
N ALA A 616 25.24 17.61 12.48
CA ALA A 616 24.71 18.54 13.49
C ALA A 616 24.73 19.99 12.98
N ASP A 617 25.76 20.37 12.23
CA ASP A 617 25.87 21.68 11.61
C ASP A 617 24.88 21.87 10.47
N ALA A 618 24.69 20.88 9.60
CA ALA A 618 23.67 20.90 8.55
C ALA A 618 22.26 21.14 9.14
N LYS A 619 21.94 20.49 10.27
CA LYS A 619 20.67 20.72 10.99
C LYS A 619 20.53 22.17 11.44
N ARG A 620 21.59 22.78 11.96
CA ARG A 620 21.55 24.17 12.44
C ARG A 620 21.51 25.17 11.29
N LEU A 621 22.21 24.90 10.18
CA LEU A 621 22.16 25.71 8.96
C LEU A 621 20.76 25.77 8.36
N ALA A 622 20.06 24.62 8.32
CA ALA A 622 18.68 24.58 7.89
C ALA A 622 17.75 25.34 8.87
N GLY A 623 17.96 25.17 10.18
CA GLY A 623 17.22 25.90 11.22
C GLY A 623 17.36 27.42 11.15
N LEU A 624 18.52 27.95 10.69
CA LEU A 624 18.70 29.38 10.47
C LEU A 624 17.71 29.96 9.44
N LEU A 625 17.40 29.21 8.37
CA LEU A 625 16.43 29.68 7.38
C LEU A 625 15.00 29.63 7.89
N GLU A 626 14.65 28.61 8.68
CA GLU A 626 13.34 28.54 9.33
C GLU A 626 13.16 29.73 10.26
N ARG A 627 14.17 30.02 11.09
CA ARG A 627 14.16 31.19 11.96
C ARG A 627 14.05 32.49 11.17
N ALA A 628 14.76 32.62 10.06
CA ALA A 628 14.68 33.78 9.18
C ALA A 628 13.32 33.97 8.49
N ALA A 629 12.47 32.93 8.46
CA ALA A 629 11.13 33.01 7.91
C ALA A 629 10.06 33.34 8.98
N GLU A 630 10.37 33.12 10.25
CA GLU A 630 9.52 33.48 11.39
C GLU A 630 9.67 34.93 11.84
N LEU A 631 10.75 35.60 11.40
CA LEU A 631 10.97 37.01 11.68
C LEU A 631 10.00 37.87 10.87
N ASP A 632 9.33 38.81 11.56
CA ASP A 632 8.39 39.76 10.96
C ASP A 632 9.11 40.85 10.15
N ASP A 633 8.35 41.67 9.42
CA ASP A 633 8.91 42.74 8.57
C ASP A 633 9.77 43.77 9.36
N THR A 634 9.55 43.89 10.68
CA THR A 634 10.35 44.74 11.58
C THR A 634 11.78 44.22 11.80
N ASP A 635 12.02 42.92 11.59
CA ASP A 635 13.31 42.24 11.78
C ASP A 635 13.94 41.82 10.42
N ALA A 636 13.56 42.49 9.33
CA ALA A 636 13.98 42.13 7.97
C ALA A 636 15.51 42.10 7.77
N GLU A 637 16.25 43.01 8.42
CA GLU A 637 17.72 43.02 8.34
C GLU A 637 18.33 41.77 8.99
N GLN A 638 17.79 41.34 10.13
CA GLN A 638 18.23 40.13 10.82
C GLN A 638 17.91 38.90 9.97
N ALA A 639 16.69 38.81 9.42
CA ALA A 639 16.30 37.73 8.53
C ALA A 639 17.24 37.61 7.31
N GLU A 640 17.62 38.74 6.71
CA GLU A 640 18.53 38.75 5.56
C GLU A 640 19.96 38.39 5.96
N ALA A 641 20.43 38.77 7.15
CA ALA A 641 21.72 38.37 7.67
C ALA A 641 21.82 36.83 7.85
N LEU A 642 20.77 36.20 8.40
CA LEU A 642 20.71 34.75 8.53
C LEU A 642 20.73 34.05 7.16
N ARG A 643 19.94 34.54 6.19
CA ARG A 643 19.95 34.00 4.81
C ARG A 643 21.30 34.13 4.14
N ARG A 644 21.99 35.27 4.36
CA ARG A 644 23.33 35.52 3.80
C ARG A 644 24.36 34.56 4.38
N LEU A 645 24.29 34.29 5.69
CA LEU A 645 25.17 33.30 6.33
C LEU A 645 24.99 31.91 5.71
N VAL A 646 23.75 31.42 5.63
CA VAL A 646 23.46 30.11 5.02
C VAL A 646 23.93 30.06 3.56
N ARG A 647 23.70 31.13 2.79
CA ARG A 647 24.14 31.22 1.40
C ARG A 647 25.66 31.18 1.26
N ALA A 648 26.38 31.94 2.08
CA ALA A 648 27.84 31.99 2.06
C ALA A 648 28.45 30.61 2.35
N THR A 649 27.82 29.85 3.25
CA THR A 649 28.26 28.49 3.62
C THR A 649 27.92 27.44 2.56
N LEU A 650 26.65 27.35 2.13
CA LEU A 650 26.19 26.24 1.30
C LEU A 650 26.51 26.42 -0.19
N VAL A 651 26.62 27.65 -0.67
CA VAL A 651 26.82 27.95 -2.09
C VAL A 651 27.78 29.13 -2.25
N PRO A 652 29.08 28.95 -1.93
CA PRO A 652 30.05 30.03 -2.00
C PRO A 652 30.11 30.62 -3.43
N GLY A 653 30.19 31.95 -3.55
CA GLY A 653 30.26 32.66 -4.84
C GLY A 653 28.91 33.18 -5.37
N LYS A 654 28.68 33.07 -6.69
CA LYS A 654 27.48 33.62 -7.37
C LYS A 654 26.26 32.69 -7.32
N GLY A 655 26.34 31.55 -6.63
CA GLY A 655 25.25 30.59 -6.47
C GLY A 655 24.05 31.17 -5.71
N ARG A 656 22.88 30.55 -5.88
CA ARG A 656 21.64 30.90 -5.17
C ARG A 656 21.17 29.69 -4.38
N LEU A 657 20.56 29.96 -3.22
CA LEU A 657 19.85 28.93 -2.46
C LEU A 657 18.61 28.51 -3.24
N GLU A 658 18.34 27.21 -3.25
CA GLU A 658 17.08 26.67 -3.75
C GLU A 658 15.97 27.09 -2.78
N THR A 659 14.89 27.63 -3.34
CA THR A 659 13.75 28.11 -2.57
C THR A 659 12.47 27.36 -2.88
N TYR A 660 12.53 26.38 -3.76
CA TYR A 660 11.41 25.56 -4.15
C TYR A 660 11.53 24.14 -3.61
N TYR A 661 10.40 23.59 -3.21
CA TYR A 661 10.23 22.18 -2.89
C TYR A 661 9.12 21.60 -3.76
N ALA A 662 9.02 20.28 -3.79
CA ALA A 662 7.96 19.58 -4.48
C ALA A 662 7.09 18.77 -3.51
N LEU A 663 5.78 18.75 -3.78
CA LEU A 663 4.87 17.74 -3.26
C LEU A 663 4.45 16.82 -4.39
N LEU A 664 4.38 15.53 -4.08
CA LEU A 664 3.96 14.45 -4.97
C LEU A 664 2.77 13.74 -4.33
N LEU A 665 1.67 13.61 -5.08
CA LEU A 665 0.54 12.74 -4.78
C LEU A 665 0.46 11.69 -5.88
N PHE A 666 0.66 10.43 -5.52
CA PHE A 666 0.64 9.27 -6.39
C PHE A 666 -0.54 8.39 -5.97
N ASP A 667 -1.27 7.82 -6.93
CA ASP A 667 -2.48 7.04 -6.67
C ASP A 667 -2.69 5.96 -7.76
N GLY A 668 -3.11 4.77 -7.34
CA GLY A 668 -3.34 3.62 -8.21
C GLY A 668 -4.60 3.75 -9.07
N ASP A 669 -4.47 3.52 -10.38
CA ASP A 669 -5.62 3.67 -11.27
C ASP A 669 -6.59 2.49 -11.14
N ARG A 670 -7.86 2.82 -10.84
CA ARG A 670 -8.99 1.88 -10.86
C ARG A 670 -8.77 0.66 -9.96
N LEU A 671 -8.23 0.85 -8.75
CA LEU A 671 -8.04 -0.26 -7.80
C LEU A 671 -9.33 -1.06 -7.53
N GLY A 672 -10.49 -0.39 -7.51
CA GLY A 672 -11.78 -1.08 -7.42
C GLY A 672 -12.06 -2.04 -8.58
N ALA A 673 -11.59 -1.74 -9.80
CA ALA A 673 -11.73 -2.61 -10.96
C ALA A 673 -10.79 -3.83 -10.88
N TRP A 674 -9.59 -3.65 -10.31
CA TRP A 674 -8.68 -4.77 -9.99
C TRP A 674 -9.25 -5.73 -8.95
N LEU A 675 -10.05 -5.22 -8.02
CA LEU A 675 -10.69 -6.01 -6.97
C LEU A 675 -12.03 -6.63 -7.39
N SER A 676 -12.64 -6.17 -8.49
CA SER A 676 -13.91 -6.70 -9.01
C SER A 676 -13.77 -7.52 -10.30
N ASP A 677 -12.53 -7.71 -10.79
CA ASP A 677 -12.21 -8.54 -11.96
C ASP A 677 -12.98 -8.17 -13.25
N GLN A 678 -13.24 -6.88 -13.44
CA GLN A 678 -13.86 -6.40 -14.68
C GLN A 678 -12.83 -6.33 -15.82
N PRO A 679 -13.17 -6.77 -17.05
CA PRO A 679 -12.35 -6.54 -18.23
C PRO A 679 -11.97 -5.04 -18.35
N PRO A 680 -10.72 -4.69 -18.67
CA PRO A 680 -9.62 -5.55 -19.11
C PRO A 680 -8.69 -6.08 -17.99
N HIS A 681 -9.04 -5.90 -16.72
CA HIS A 681 -8.15 -6.17 -15.57
C HIS A 681 -8.06 -7.65 -15.18
N ALA A 682 -9.00 -8.47 -15.64
CA ALA A 682 -9.01 -9.88 -15.34
C ALA A 682 -8.06 -10.69 -16.25
N LEU A 683 -7.55 -11.79 -15.72
CA LEU A 683 -6.73 -12.77 -16.45
C LEU A 683 -7.62 -13.86 -17.02
N ARG A 684 -7.20 -14.53 -18.11
CA ARG A 684 -7.85 -15.79 -18.51
C ARG A 684 -7.44 -16.90 -17.55
N TYR A 685 -8.24 -17.95 -17.43
CA TYR A 685 -7.85 -19.11 -16.62
C TYR A 685 -6.52 -19.72 -17.06
N CYS A 686 -6.31 -19.87 -18.38
CA CYS A 686 -5.08 -20.47 -18.89
C CYS A 686 -3.82 -19.65 -18.57
N ASP A 687 -3.92 -18.31 -18.50
CA ASP A 687 -2.81 -17.42 -18.17
C ASP A 687 -2.36 -17.54 -16.70
N GLY A 688 -3.21 -18.09 -15.83
CA GLY A 688 -2.88 -18.37 -14.42
C GLY A 688 -2.18 -19.72 -14.20
N PHE A 689 -2.11 -20.58 -15.22
CA PHE A 689 -1.58 -21.93 -15.07
C PHE A 689 -0.10 -22.02 -15.36
N HIS A 690 0.57 -22.95 -14.69
CA HIS A 690 1.95 -23.32 -14.97
C HIS A 690 2.13 -23.65 -16.47
N PRO A 691 3.22 -23.25 -17.15
CA PRO A 691 3.39 -23.41 -18.60
C PRO A 691 3.10 -24.83 -19.14
N GLN A 692 3.58 -25.86 -18.43
CA GLN A 692 3.29 -27.27 -18.74
C GLN A 692 1.78 -27.58 -18.76
N VAL A 693 1.06 -27.13 -17.74
CA VAL A 693 -0.38 -27.38 -17.58
C VAL A 693 -1.16 -26.59 -18.61
N ARG A 694 -0.77 -25.33 -18.84
CA ARG A 694 -1.34 -24.46 -19.87
C ARG A 694 -1.23 -25.11 -21.24
N GLN A 695 -0.04 -25.60 -21.61
CA GLN A 695 0.16 -26.30 -22.88
C GLN A 695 -0.70 -27.56 -22.97
N GLY A 696 -0.68 -28.43 -21.96
CA GLY A 696 -1.43 -29.68 -21.96
C GLY A 696 -2.96 -29.48 -22.00
N LEU A 697 -3.46 -28.37 -21.42
CA LEU A 697 -4.85 -27.95 -21.51
C LEU A 697 -5.18 -27.45 -22.92
N LEU A 698 -4.37 -26.57 -23.51
CA LEU A 698 -4.60 -25.99 -24.83
C LEU A 698 -4.57 -27.04 -25.94
N GLU A 699 -3.69 -28.05 -25.85
CA GLU A 699 -3.67 -29.18 -26.79
C GLU A 699 -4.99 -29.95 -26.81
N ARG A 700 -5.57 -30.20 -25.64
CA ARG A 700 -6.85 -30.91 -25.48
C ARG A 700 -8.06 -30.04 -25.80
N ALA A 701 -7.95 -28.74 -25.54
CA ALA A 701 -8.97 -27.76 -25.92
C ALA A 701 -9.25 -27.77 -27.42
N ARG A 702 -8.27 -28.11 -28.27
CA ARG A 702 -8.47 -28.27 -29.72
C ARG A 702 -9.53 -29.29 -30.09
N ALA A 703 -9.72 -30.33 -29.27
CA ALA A 703 -10.68 -31.41 -29.50
C ALA A 703 -11.93 -31.33 -28.60
N ASN A 704 -11.99 -30.36 -27.67
CA ASN A 704 -13.09 -30.23 -26.73
C ASN A 704 -13.52 -28.75 -26.58
N PRO A 705 -14.64 -28.35 -27.20
CA PRO A 705 -15.13 -26.97 -27.18
C PRO A 705 -15.37 -26.41 -25.77
N ARG A 706 -15.77 -27.26 -24.79
CA ARG A 706 -15.97 -26.82 -23.40
C ARG A 706 -14.64 -26.47 -22.73
N LEU A 707 -13.58 -27.22 -23.01
CA LEU A 707 -12.23 -26.90 -22.51
C LEU A 707 -11.67 -25.65 -23.16
N ALA A 708 -11.91 -25.46 -24.46
CA ALA A 708 -11.53 -24.22 -25.16
C ALA A 708 -12.24 -23.00 -24.56
N ALA A 709 -13.55 -23.10 -24.35
CA ALA A 709 -14.33 -22.04 -23.70
C ALA A 709 -13.81 -21.73 -22.28
N TYR A 710 -13.46 -22.76 -21.51
CA TYR A 710 -12.89 -22.59 -20.17
C TYR A 710 -11.50 -21.94 -20.18
N ALA A 711 -10.62 -22.36 -21.08
CA ALA A 711 -9.26 -21.82 -21.18
C ALA A 711 -9.27 -20.32 -21.52
N GLU A 712 -10.17 -19.89 -22.41
CA GLU A 712 -10.35 -18.49 -22.81
C GLU A 712 -11.21 -17.67 -21.84
N ALA A 713 -11.96 -18.33 -20.95
CA ALA A 713 -12.80 -17.63 -19.99
C ALA A 713 -11.95 -16.80 -19.02
N THR A 714 -12.48 -15.64 -18.69
CA THR A 714 -11.97 -14.78 -17.63
C THR A 714 -12.00 -15.52 -16.30
N ARG A 715 -10.86 -15.56 -15.61
CA ARG A 715 -10.71 -16.13 -14.28
C ARG A 715 -11.46 -15.26 -13.29
N ALA A 716 -12.38 -15.89 -12.58
CA ALA A 716 -13.11 -15.25 -11.51
C ALA A 716 -12.21 -14.98 -10.30
N LEU A 717 -12.66 -14.05 -9.48
CA LEU A 717 -11.98 -13.60 -8.28
C LEU A 717 -11.92 -14.71 -7.23
N SER A 718 -10.75 -14.90 -6.62
CA SER A 718 -10.53 -15.87 -5.54
C SER A 718 -10.00 -15.20 -4.26
N PRO A 719 -10.16 -15.83 -3.08
CA PRO A 719 -9.59 -15.34 -1.83
C PRO A 719 -8.06 -15.15 -1.91
N GLY A 720 -7.34 -16.12 -2.48
CA GLY A 720 -5.89 -16.07 -2.67
C GLY A 720 -5.47 -14.87 -3.52
N ARG A 721 -6.28 -14.50 -4.52
CA ARG A 721 -6.04 -13.30 -5.34
C ARG A 721 -6.31 -12.00 -4.59
N HIS A 722 -7.35 -11.93 -3.77
CA HIS A 722 -7.57 -10.80 -2.85
C HIS A 722 -6.40 -10.60 -1.88
N LEU A 723 -5.95 -11.68 -1.26
CA LEU A 723 -4.80 -11.68 -0.36
C LEU A 723 -3.53 -11.27 -1.09
N ALA A 724 -3.34 -11.70 -2.35
CA ALA A 724 -2.21 -11.31 -3.17
C ALA A 724 -2.21 -9.81 -3.50
N ILE A 725 -3.35 -9.25 -3.92
CA ILE A 725 -3.51 -7.81 -4.18
C ILE A 725 -3.21 -7.02 -2.92
N SER A 726 -3.86 -7.36 -1.80
CA SER A 726 -3.64 -6.63 -0.55
C SER A 726 -2.20 -6.78 -0.04
N GLY A 727 -1.57 -7.94 -0.23
CA GLY A 727 -0.17 -8.14 0.10
C GLY A 727 0.75 -7.26 -0.74
N ALA A 728 0.50 -7.18 -2.05
CA ALA A 728 1.26 -6.31 -2.95
C ALA A 728 1.14 -4.83 -2.61
N LEU A 729 -0.07 -4.38 -2.24
CA LEU A 729 -0.30 -3.01 -1.77
C LEU A 729 0.42 -2.74 -0.45
N ASN A 730 0.41 -3.69 0.50
CA ASN A 730 1.15 -3.54 1.74
C ASN A 730 2.66 -3.50 1.52
N ASP A 731 3.21 -4.40 0.69
CA ASP A 731 4.64 -4.41 0.35
C ASP A 731 5.05 -3.09 -0.33
N PHE A 732 4.20 -2.54 -1.21
CA PHE A 732 4.43 -1.23 -1.80
C PHE A 732 4.39 -0.10 -0.76
N ALA A 733 3.31 0.02 0.01
CA ALA A 733 3.11 1.14 0.94
C ALA A 733 4.08 1.12 2.13
N LEU A 734 4.32 -0.05 2.73
CA LEU A 734 5.14 -0.19 3.93
C LEU A 734 6.63 -0.24 3.63
N THR A 735 7.02 -0.83 2.49
CA THR A 735 8.42 -1.10 2.16
C THR A 735 8.90 -0.23 0.99
N LEU A 736 8.33 -0.40 -0.21
CA LEU A 736 8.92 0.16 -1.42
C LEU A 736 8.76 1.67 -1.56
N ALA A 737 7.62 2.25 -1.15
CA ALA A 737 7.42 3.69 -1.22
C ALA A 737 8.51 4.44 -0.43
N ARG A 738 8.91 3.90 0.73
CA ARG A 738 9.99 4.45 1.56
C ARG A 738 11.36 4.13 1.01
N GLU A 739 11.59 2.91 0.51
CA GLU A 739 12.87 2.57 -0.11
C GLU A 739 13.17 3.50 -1.29
N VAL A 740 12.18 3.75 -2.17
CA VAL A 740 12.33 4.70 -3.26
C VAL A 740 12.52 6.12 -2.71
N ILE A 741 11.56 6.66 -1.97
CA ILE A 741 11.55 8.10 -1.65
C ILE A 741 12.59 8.50 -0.59
N GLU A 742 12.88 7.65 0.40
CA GLU A 742 13.72 7.96 1.56
C GLU A 742 15.09 7.27 1.57
N SER A 743 15.29 6.19 0.80
CA SER A 743 16.60 5.53 0.66
C SER A 743 17.26 5.87 -0.68
N GLU A 744 16.53 5.77 -1.80
CA GLU A 744 17.05 6.08 -3.15
C GLU A 744 17.02 7.58 -3.50
N PHE A 745 16.25 8.40 -2.77
CA PHE A 745 16.13 9.86 -2.95
C PHE A 745 16.19 10.62 -1.61
N LEU A 746 16.36 11.94 -1.67
CA LEU A 746 16.40 12.83 -0.49
C LEU A 746 14.99 13.27 -0.03
N GLY A 747 13.96 12.53 -0.41
CA GLY A 747 12.58 12.84 -0.09
C GLY A 747 12.15 12.37 1.30
N ARG A 748 10.89 12.68 1.61
CA ARG A 748 10.19 12.25 2.83
C ARG A 748 8.81 11.76 2.45
N VAL A 749 8.47 10.53 2.81
CA VAL A 749 7.08 10.05 2.71
C VAL A 749 6.29 10.69 3.84
N LEU A 750 5.24 11.43 3.48
CA LEU A 750 4.32 12.03 4.45
C LEU A 750 3.14 11.08 4.74
N TYR A 751 2.75 10.31 3.73
CA TYR A 751 1.73 9.28 3.83
C TYR A 751 1.96 8.23 2.74
N ALA A 752 1.79 6.96 3.09
CA ALA A 752 1.69 5.85 2.16
C ALA A 752 0.62 4.89 2.71
N GLY A 753 -0.41 4.61 1.92
CA GLY A 753 -1.51 3.74 2.31
C GLY A 753 -2.07 2.99 1.12
N GLY A 754 -1.80 1.69 1.06
CA GLY A 754 -2.20 0.84 -0.07
C GLY A 754 -1.52 1.27 -1.37
N ASP A 755 -2.25 1.91 -2.25
CA ASP A 755 -1.80 2.43 -3.55
C ASP A 755 -1.47 3.93 -3.55
N ASP A 756 -1.93 4.67 -2.54
CA ASP A 756 -1.76 6.12 -2.47
C ASP A 756 -0.49 6.51 -1.71
N VAL A 757 0.28 7.45 -2.26
CA VAL A 757 1.50 8.00 -1.66
C VAL A 757 1.50 9.52 -1.74
N LEU A 758 1.70 10.19 -0.61
CA LEU A 758 1.99 11.61 -0.51
C LEU A 758 3.43 11.79 -0.02
N ALA A 759 4.26 12.43 -0.82
CA ALA A 759 5.67 12.67 -0.50
C ALA A 759 6.07 14.14 -0.69
N MET A 760 7.08 14.56 0.05
CA MET A 760 7.76 15.83 -0.13
C MET A 760 9.19 15.56 -0.61
N LEU A 761 9.63 16.27 -1.65
CA LEU A 761 10.92 16.03 -2.31
C LEU A 761 11.63 17.36 -2.61
N PRO A 762 12.98 17.37 -2.68
CA PRO A 762 13.68 18.46 -3.34
C PRO A 762 13.36 18.43 -4.84
N VAL A 763 13.32 19.61 -5.47
CA VAL A 763 12.93 19.74 -6.89
C VAL A 763 13.83 18.92 -7.82
N ALA A 764 15.11 18.78 -7.47
CA ALA A 764 16.08 17.98 -8.24
C ALA A 764 15.73 16.48 -8.30
N ASP A 765 15.07 15.95 -7.27
CA ASP A 765 14.76 14.52 -7.16
C ASP A 765 13.37 14.19 -7.71
N LEU A 766 12.50 15.19 -7.93
CA LEU A 766 11.08 14.99 -8.23
C LEU A 766 10.84 14.04 -9.41
N LEU A 767 11.38 14.36 -10.60
CA LEU A 767 11.13 13.57 -11.81
C LEU A 767 11.65 12.12 -11.71
N PRO A 768 12.91 11.86 -11.33
CA PRO A 768 13.39 10.49 -11.21
C PRO A 768 12.69 9.72 -10.09
N ALA A 769 12.35 10.36 -8.96
CA ALA A 769 11.61 9.72 -7.88
C ALA A 769 10.19 9.31 -8.30
N MET A 770 9.48 10.16 -9.05
CA MET A 770 8.16 9.85 -9.60
C MET A 770 8.21 8.66 -10.56
N GLN A 771 9.20 8.63 -11.46
CA GLN A 771 9.41 7.51 -12.38
C GLN A 771 9.68 6.21 -11.63
N ARG A 772 10.60 6.28 -10.66
CA ARG A 772 11.03 5.11 -9.89
C ARG A 772 9.92 4.55 -9.02
N LEU A 773 9.11 5.42 -8.41
CA LEU A 773 7.91 5.02 -7.66
C LEU A 773 6.88 4.33 -8.58
N ARG A 774 6.71 4.85 -9.80
CA ARG A 774 5.82 4.26 -10.83
C ARG A 774 6.28 2.88 -11.28
N GLN A 775 7.58 2.67 -11.44
CA GLN A 775 8.21 1.37 -11.75
C GLN A 775 8.05 0.40 -10.57
N ALA A 776 8.31 0.88 -9.34
CA ALA A 776 8.16 0.09 -8.12
C ALA A 776 6.71 -0.34 -7.86
N TYR A 777 5.71 0.48 -8.21
CA TYR A 777 4.31 0.07 -8.11
C TYR A 777 3.96 -1.11 -9.04
N ARG A 778 4.52 -1.13 -10.26
CA ARG A 778 4.36 -2.23 -11.22
C ARG A 778 5.18 -3.46 -10.90
N GLY A 779 6.35 -3.28 -10.28
CA GLY A 779 7.37 -4.32 -10.22
C GLY A 779 8.02 -4.56 -11.57
N ASP A 780 8.26 -3.49 -12.34
CA ASP A 780 8.83 -3.59 -13.68
C ASP A 780 9.67 -2.36 -14.00
N ASP A 781 10.97 -2.58 -14.21
CA ASP A 781 11.90 -1.56 -14.67
C ASP A 781 12.64 -2.06 -15.93
N PRO A 782 12.41 -1.44 -17.10
CA PRO A 782 13.09 -1.81 -18.34
C PRO A 782 14.62 -1.75 -18.28
N GLU A 783 15.20 -0.96 -17.37
CA GLU A 783 16.65 -0.86 -17.19
C GLU A 783 17.24 -2.01 -16.37
N HIS A 784 16.41 -2.81 -15.72
CA HIS A 784 16.82 -4.01 -14.98
C HIS A 784 16.81 -5.24 -15.90
N VAL A 785 17.93 -5.48 -16.57
CA VAL A 785 18.22 -6.77 -17.23
C VAL A 785 18.80 -7.76 -16.21
N ALA A 786 18.56 -9.06 -16.38
CA ALA A 786 19.02 -10.13 -15.48
C ALA A 786 20.48 -9.92 -15.02
N GLY A 787 20.67 -9.64 -13.72
CA GLY A 787 21.98 -9.37 -13.12
C GLY A 787 21.83 -8.91 -11.68
N ASP A 788 22.67 -9.47 -10.81
CA ASP A 788 22.75 -9.18 -9.38
C ASP A 788 23.14 -7.70 -9.20
N ARG A 789 22.19 -6.86 -8.76
CA ARG A 789 22.45 -5.47 -8.40
C ARG A 789 22.33 -5.34 -6.89
N ASP A 790 23.28 -4.65 -6.26
CA ASP A 790 23.13 -4.16 -4.90
C ASP A 790 21.96 -3.16 -4.85
N GLY A 791 20.79 -3.57 -4.34
CA GLY A 791 19.65 -2.69 -4.14
C GLY A 791 18.29 -3.28 -4.51
N LEU A 792 17.39 -2.41 -5.01
CA LEU A 792 16.05 -2.76 -5.46
C LEU A 792 16.05 -3.15 -6.94
N VAL A 793 15.76 -4.41 -7.24
CA VAL A 793 15.54 -4.92 -8.59
C VAL A 793 14.04 -5.12 -8.81
N LEU A 794 13.54 -4.75 -9.99
CA LEU A 794 12.12 -4.75 -10.35
C LEU A 794 11.95 -5.48 -11.68
N ARG A 795 11.15 -6.55 -11.70
CA ARG A 795 10.97 -7.36 -12.91
C ARG A 795 9.70 -8.20 -12.85
N ASP A 796 8.98 -8.24 -13.98
CA ASP A 796 7.86 -9.16 -14.22
C ASP A 796 6.74 -9.12 -13.16
N GLY A 797 6.57 -7.99 -12.46
CA GLY A 797 5.59 -7.83 -11.38
C GLY A 797 6.13 -8.12 -9.98
N PHE A 798 7.44 -8.34 -9.85
CA PHE A 798 8.12 -8.67 -8.60
C PHE A 798 9.22 -7.66 -8.29
N ALA A 799 9.60 -7.58 -7.02
CA ALA A 799 10.77 -6.85 -6.56
C ALA A 799 11.69 -7.75 -5.74
N LEU A 800 12.99 -7.68 -6.00
CA LEU A 800 14.02 -8.24 -5.13
C LEU A 800 14.67 -7.09 -4.37
N LEU A 801 14.52 -7.08 -3.05
CA LEU A 801 15.09 -6.06 -2.17
C LEU A 801 15.88 -6.74 -1.05
N ARG A 802 17.21 -6.58 -1.06
CA ARG A 802 18.12 -7.16 -0.04
C ARG A 802 17.87 -8.66 0.18
N GLY A 803 17.78 -9.42 -0.91
CA GLY A 803 17.51 -10.87 -0.87
C GLY A 803 16.04 -11.27 -0.62
N ARG A 804 15.13 -10.33 -0.34
CA ARG A 804 13.70 -10.62 -0.17
C ARG A 804 12.94 -10.42 -1.48
N LEU A 805 12.25 -11.48 -1.93
CA LEU A 805 11.34 -11.42 -3.08
C LEU A 805 9.95 -10.92 -2.63
N LEU A 806 9.48 -9.85 -3.26
CA LEU A 806 8.18 -9.21 -3.02
C LEU A 806 7.32 -9.31 -4.28
N ARG A 807 6.02 -9.51 -4.10
CA ARG A 807 5.02 -9.50 -5.17
C ARG A 807 4.35 -8.13 -5.20
N LEU A 808 4.17 -7.55 -6.38
CA LEU A 808 3.66 -6.18 -6.55
C LEU A 808 2.35 -6.17 -7.35
N MET A 809 1.91 -5.01 -7.84
CA MET A 809 0.62 -4.92 -8.56
C MET A 809 0.69 -5.51 -9.98
N GLY A 810 1.90 -5.78 -10.49
CA GLY A 810 2.13 -6.42 -11.78
C GLY A 810 2.27 -5.45 -12.94
N THR A 811 2.82 -5.96 -14.04
CA THR A 811 3.18 -5.17 -15.24
C THR A 811 2.01 -4.47 -15.92
N ARG A 812 0.76 -4.93 -15.70
CA ARG A 812 -0.47 -4.34 -16.25
C ARG A 812 -1.07 -3.23 -15.38
N ALA A 813 -0.63 -3.09 -14.13
CA ALA A 813 -1.16 -2.06 -13.23
C ALA A 813 -0.67 -0.66 -13.61
N THR A 814 -1.57 0.31 -13.54
CA THR A 814 -1.26 1.72 -13.79
C THR A 814 -1.53 2.57 -12.58
N ALA A 815 -0.86 3.72 -12.54
CA ALA A 815 -1.00 4.71 -11.50
C ALA A 815 -0.88 6.10 -12.13
N SER A 816 -1.51 7.08 -11.49
CA SER A 816 -1.46 8.47 -11.88
C SER A 816 -0.83 9.32 -10.78
N ALA A 817 -0.21 10.44 -11.16
CA ALA A 817 0.43 11.32 -10.19
C ALA A 817 0.15 12.80 -10.43
N GLY A 818 -0.19 13.53 -9.36
CA GLY A 818 -0.12 14.98 -9.32
C GLY A 818 1.14 15.42 -8.61
N ALA A 819 1.86 16.41 -9.14
CA ALA A 819 2.96 17.03 -8.42
C ALA A 819 2.93 18.55 -8.52
N VAL A 820 3.26 19.22 -7.42
CA VAL A 820 3.30 20.67 -7.31
C VAL A 820 4.67 21.12 -6.87
N ILE A 821 5.24 22.07 -7.60
CA ILE A 821 6.49 22.75 -7.25
C ILE A 821 6.12 24.13 -6.76
N ALA A 822 6.45 24.43 -5.50
CA ALA A 822 6.07 25.66 -4.84
C ALA A 822 7.24 26.26 -4.06
N HIS A 823 7.20 27.58 -3.90
CA HIS A 823 8.15 28.28 -3.02
C HIS A 823 7.94 27.81 -1.58
N HIS A 824 9.00 27.67 -0.78
CA HIS A 824 8.90 27.19 0.61
C HIS A 824 8.01 28.06 1.52
N GLN A 825 7.82 29.34 1.17
CA GLN A 825 6.91 30.29 1.85
C GLN A 825 5.46 30.25 1.31
N ALA A 826 5.16 29.46 0.27
CA ALA A 826 3.82 29.40 -0.28
C ALA A 826 2.84 28.81 0.75
N PRO A 827 1.63 29.38 0.93
CA PRO A 827 0.65 28.85 1.87
C PRO A 827 0.32 27.38 1.58
N LEU A 828 0.69 26.48 2.48
CA LEU A 828 0.59 25.02 2.27
C LEU A 828 -0.82 24.56 1.89
N GLY A 829 -1.86 25.18 2.46
CA GLY A 829 -3.25 24.86 2.09
C GLY A 829 -3.58 25.16 0.63
N ALA A 830 -2.98 26.19 0.02
CA ALA A 830 -3.12 26.46 -1.41
C ALA A 830 -2.35 25.44 -2.26
N VAL A 831 -1.13 25.08 -1.83
CA VAL A 831 -0.30 24.05 -2.49
C VAL A 831 -1.02 22.71 -2.51
N LEU A 832 -1.62 22.29 -1.38
CA LEU A 832 -2.38 21.04 -1.28
C LEU A 832 -3.62 21.01 -2.16
N ARG A 833 -4.33 22.14 -2.34
CA ARG A 833 -5.46 22.22 -3.28
C ARG A 833 -4.99 22.07 -4.72
N GLU A 834 -3.91 22.73 -5.11
CA GLU A 834 -3.34 22.56 -6.45
C GLU A 834 -2.80 21.15 -6.67
N LEU A 835 -2.29 20.49 -5.63
CA LEU A 835 -1.81 19.11 -5.70
C LEU A 835 -2.92 18.13 -6.04
N ARG A 836 -4.07 18.24 -5.35
CA ARG A 836 -5.27 17.48 -5.68
C ARG A 836 -5.77 17.80 -7.08
N ALA A 837 -5.79 19.08 -7.46
CA ALA A 837 -6.19 19.47 -8.82
C ALA A 837 -5.24 18.91 -9.89
N ALA A 838 -3.94 18.77 -9.59
CA ALA A 838 -2.97 18.16 -10.48
C ALA A 838 -3.22 16.65 -10.62
N GLU A 839 -3.45 15.93 -9.53
CA GLU A 839 -3.78 14.50 -9.57
C GLU A 839 -5.08 14.25 -10.35
N GLN A 840 -6.12 15.06 -10.11
CA GLN A 840 -7.37 14.99 -10.89
C GLN A 840 -7.15 15.29 -12.38
N ARG A 841 -6.29 16.26 -12.72
CA ARG A 841 -5.91 16.50 -14.13
C ARG A 841 -5.23 15.30 -14.76
N ALA A 842 -4.37 14.58 -14.04
CA ALA A 842 -3.73 13.37 -14.55
C ALA A 842 -4.74 12.26 -14.85
N LYS A 843 -5.80 12.13 -14.03
CA LYS A 843 -6.85 11.11 -14.20
C LYS A 843 -7.99 11.49 -15.14
N ALA A 844 -8.22 12.79 -15.34
CA ALA A 844 -9.32 13.31 -16.15
C ALA A 844 -9.22 12.88 -17.63
N ASP A 845 -10.36 12.89 -18.31
CA ASP A 845 -10.48 12.48 -19.71
C ASP A 845 -9.58 13.33 -20.65
N PRO A 846 -8.79 12.73 -21.55
CA PRO A 846 -7.99 13.46 -22.53
C PRO A 846 -8.79 14.45 -23.39
N ALA A 847 -10.06 14.16 -23.68
CA ALA A 847 -10.96 15.06 -24.42
C ALA A 847 -11.19 16.39 -23.67
N THR A 848 -11.10 16.38 -22.34
CA THR A 848 -11.22 17.57 -21.49
C THR A 848 -9.87 18.27 -21.24
N GLY A 849 -8.78 17.78 -21.84
CA GLY A 849 -7.41 18.22 -21.56
C GLY A 849 -6.77 17.54 -20.34
N GLY A 850 -7.32 16.41 -19.91
CA GLY A 850 -6.74 15.56 -18.86
C GLY A 850 -5.70 14.57 -19.37
N GLY A 851 -5.08 13.84 -18.45
CA GLY A 851 -4.04 12.85 -18.76
C GLY A 851 -4.56 11.44 -19.10
N GLY A 852 -5.86 11.17 -18.94
CA GLY A 852 -6.47 9.87 -19.27
C GLY A 852 -6.04 8.70 -18.39
N ARG A 853 -5.55 8.97 -17.16
CA ARG A 853 -4.90 7.99 -16.28
C ARG A 853 -3.59 7.44 -16.86
N ASN A 854 -2.85 6.66 -16.07
CA ASN A 854 -1.49 6.25 -16.41
C ASN A 854 -0.64 7.46 -16.85
N ALA A 855 -0.78 8.57 -16.11
CA ALA A 855 -0.22 9.86 -16.47
C ALA A 855 0.21 10.64 -15.23
N PHE A 856 1.02 11.67 -15.44
CA PHE A 856 1.38 12.62 -14.42
C PHE A 856 1.00 14.05 -14.82
N SER A 857 0.71 14.90 -13.85
CA SER A 857 0.47 16.33 -14.04
C SER A 857 1.33 17.13 -13.07
N LEU A 858 2.22 17.95 -13.61
CA LEU A 858 3.06 18.90 -12.89
C LEU A 858 2.41 20.27 -12.84
N THR A 859 2.51 20.94 -11.70
CA THR A 859 2.07 22.33 -11.54
C THR A 859 3.16 23.14 -10.84
N LEU A 860 3.69 24.13 -11.54
CA LEU A 860 4.70 25.04 -11.01
C LEU A 860 4.02 26.35 -10.59
N ILE A 861 4.06 26.66 -9.29
CA ILE A 861 3.55 27.92 -8.74
C ILE A 861 4.70 28.92 -8.66
N LYS A 862 4.74 29.90 -9.56
CA LYS A 862 5.77 30.94 -9.55
C LYS A 862 5.54 31.92 -8.40
N ARG A 863 6.62 32.47 -7.82
CA ARG A 863 6.53 33.47 -6.74
C ARG A 863 5.77 34.73 -7.17
N SER A 864 5.78 35.06 -8.46
CA SER A 864 5.06 36.21 -9.04
C SER A 864 3.55 35.98 -9.22
N GLY A 865 3.00 34.84 -8.76
CA GLY A 865 1.57 34.54 -8.79
C GLY A 865 1.07 33.76 -10.02
N GLY A 866 1.88 33.59 -11.07
CA GLY A 866 1.54 32.77 -12.23
C GLY A 866 1.74 31.27 -11.99
N SER A 867 0.95 30.41 -12.65
CA SER A 867 1.15 28.95 -12.64
C SER A 867 1.42 28.40 -14.04
N LEU A 868 2.27 27.36 -14.11
CA LEU A 868 2.47 26.56 -15.32
C LEU A 868 2.00 25.13 -15.04
N ARG A 869 1.34 24.51 -16.01
CA ARG A 869 0.77 23.17 -15.88
C ARG A 869 1.26 22.31 -17.05
N PHE A 870 1.73 21.12 -16.74
CA PHE A 870 2.22 20.17 -17.75
C PHE A 870 1.72 18.77 -17.41
N THR A 871 0.92 18.18 -18.30
CA THR A 871 0.35 16.85 -18.13
C THR A 871 0.85 15.95 -19.24
N ALA A 872 1.34 14.75 -18.89
CA ALA A 872 1.82 13.79 -19.88
C ALA A 872 1.73 12.36 -19.36
N HIS A 873 1.78 11.38 -20.27
CA HIS A 873 1.89 9.97 -19.91
C HIS A 873 3.28 9.61 -19.38
N TRP A 874 3.36 8.51 -18.63
CA TRP A 874 4.63 7.91 -18.23
C TRP A 874 5.44 7.39 -19.44
N GLY A 875 6.70 7.01 -19.19
CA GLY A 875 7.59 6.50 -20.22
C GLY A 875 8.21 7.62 -21.04
N GLU A 876 8.04 7.57 -22.35
CA GLU A 876 8.69 8.48 -23.30
C GLU A 876 8.53 9.97 -22.98
N PRO A 877 7.33 10.50 -22.63
CA PRO A 877 7.20 11.92 -22.32
C PRO A 877 8.01 12.38 -21.10
N LEU A 878 8.08 11.54 -20.06
CA LEU A 878 8.89 11.83 -18.88
C LEU A 878 10.38 11.73 -19.19
N ALA A 879 10.80 10.72 -19.96
CA ALA A 879 12.18 10.57 -20.40
C ALA A 879 12.65 11.75 -21.25
N VAL A 880 11.81 12.26 -22.16
CA VAL A 880 12.10 13.47 -22.94
C VAL A 880 12.17 14.71 -22.07
N LEU A 881 11.27 14.86 -21.08
CA LEU A 881 11.32 15.98 -20.14
C LEU A 881 12.62 15.98 -19.30
N ILE A 882 13.04 14.79 -18.84
CA ILE A 882 14.30 14.58 -18.12
C ILE A 882 15.50 14.93 -19.01
N ALA A 883 15.57 14.38 -20.22
CA ALA A 883 16.66 14.66 -21.16
C ALA A 883 16.75 16.15 -21.52
N LEU A 884 15.61 16.81 -21.73
CA LEU A 884 15.56 18.25 -21.98
C LEU A 884 16.03 19.07 -20.77
N ARG A 885 15.61 18.71 -19.56
CA ARG A 885 16.10 19.33 -18.33
C ARG A 885 17.62 19.20 -18.23
N ASP A 886 18.17 18.01 -18.50
CA ASP A 886 19.61 17.74 -18.37
C ASP A 886 20.43 18.52 -19.39
N PHE A 887 20.01 18.54 -20.65
CA PHE A 887 20.61 19.42 -21.68
C PHE A 887 20.58 20.89 -21.25
N LEU A 888 19.44 21.39 -20.76
CA LEU A 888 19.31 22.79 -20.32
C LEU A 888 20.13 23.08 -19.05
N ALA A 889 20.44 22.08 -18.24
CA ALA A 889 21.22 22.25 -17.01
C ALA A 889 22.72 22.41 -17.28
N GLU A 890 23.20 22.04 -18.47
CA GLU A 890 24.60 22.16 -18.87
C GLU A 890 25.12 23.60 -18.76
N PRO A 891 26.29 23.84 -18.14
CA PRO A 891 26.86 25.18 -18.01
C PRO A 891 27.11 25.88 -19.35
N ALA A 892 27.42 25.08 -20.39
CA ALA A 892 27.69 25.57 -21.74
C ALA A 892 26.43 25.96 -22.52
N VAL A 893 25.23 25.68 -22.00
CA VAL A 893 23.95 26.00 -22.65
C VAL A 893 23.40 27.33 -22.14
N SER A 894 22.96 28.18 -23.06
CA SER A 894 22.40 29.50 -22.76
C SER A 894 21.19 29.41 -21.83
N ARG A 895 21.18 30.23 -20.77
CA ARG A 895 20.03 30.38 -19.86
C ARG A 895 18.79 31.00 -20.54
N ARG A 896 18.94 31.51 -21.76
CA ARG A 896 17.83 32.03 -22.60
C ARG A 896 17.32 31.00 -23.61
N ALA A 897 17.85 29.77 -23.61
CA ALA A 897 17.49 28.72 -24.57
C ALA A 897 15.98 28.55 -24.77
N VAL A 898 15.25 28.36 -23.66
CA VAL A 898 13.80 28.23 -23.72
C VAL A 898 13.10 29.55 -24.01
N TYR A 899 13.56 30.68 -23.46
CA TYR A 899 12.98 31.99 -23.79
C TYR A 899 13.00 32.25 -25.31
N ASN A 900 14.15 32.00 -25.94
CA ASN A 900 14.34 32.12 -27.38
C ASN A 900 13.45 31.13 -28.14
N SER A 901 13.24 29.93 -27.60
CA SER A 901 12.35 28.92 -28.17
C SER A 901 10.87 29.33 -28.13
N LEU A 902 10.44 29.92 -27.00
CA LEU A 902 9.05 30.34 -26.77
C LEU A 902 8.65 31.59 -27.56
N GLU A 903 9.61 32.40 -28.01
CA GLU A 903 9.33 33.62 -28.76
C GLU A 903 8.73 33.31 -30.14
N TRP A 904 9.35 32.42 -30.90
CA TRP A 904 8.86 32.04 -32.24
C TRP A 904 7.77 30.96 -32.23
N LEU A 905 7.68 30.14 -31.17
CA LEU A 905 6.63 29.10 -31.07
C LEU A 905 5.20 29.68 -31.12
N LYS A 906 5.02 30.94 -30.71
CA LYS A 906 3.72 31.64 -30.71
C LYS A 906 3.24 32.01 -32.11
N ASP A 907 4.17 32.18 -33.04
CA ASP A 907 3.89 32.65 -34.39
C ASP A 907 3.75 31.49 -35.39
N LEU A 908 3.89 30.25 -34.92
CA LEU A 908 3.75 29.07 -35.75
C LEU A 908 2.28 28.65 -35.93
N PRO A 909 1.89 28.23 -37.16
CA PRO A 909 0.61 27.57 -37.34
C PRO A 909 0.59 26.24 -36.56
N ALA A 910 -0.61 25.75 -36.25
CA ALA A 910 -0.76 24.44 -35.63
C ALA A 910 -0.03 23.38 -36.50
N PRO A 911 0.86 22.58 -35.89
CA PRO A 911 1.68 21.65 -36.66
C PRO A 911 0.78 20.57 -37.31
N SER A 912 0.95 20.35 -38.61
CA SER A 912 0.21 19.37 -39.41
C SER A 912 1.16 18.41 -40.13
N GLY A 913 0.67 17.24 -40.54
CA GLY A 913 1.49 16.22 -41.19
C GLY A 913 2.49 15.54 -40.25
N ASP A 914 3.72 15.34 -40.70
CA ASP A 914 4.80 14.67 -39.97
C ASP A 914 5.56 15.58 -38.98
N GLY A 915 5.25 16.88 -38.97
CA GLY A 915 5.89 17.89 -38.12
C GLY A 915 7.35 18.20 -38.48
N ALA A 916 7.83 17.85 -39.68
CA ALA A 916 9.23 18.05 -40.06
C ALA A 916 9.73 19.49 -39.86
N MET A 917 8.89 20.48 -40.18
CA MET A 917 9.20 21.90 -39.95
C MET A 917 9.43 22.21 -38.46
N LEU A 918 8.53 21.75 -37.59
CA LEU A 918 8.66 21.96 -36.15
C LEU A 918 9.92 21.29 -35.59
N ALA A 919 10.22 20.06 -36.05
CA ALA A 919 11.41 19.33 -35.64
C ALA A 919 12.70 20.05 -36.05
N GLN A 920 12.80 20.51 -37.30
CA GLN A 920 13.97 21.24 -37.80
C GLN A 920 14.16 22.58 -37.08
N LEU A 921 13.06 23.30 -36.83
CA LEU A 921 13.12 24.56 -36.09
C LEU A 921 13.55 24.35 -34.64
N LEU A 922 13.00 23.35 -33.94
CA LEU A 922 13.43 23.01 -32.58
C LEU A 922 14.89 22.59 -32.54
N ASP A 923 15.33 21.74 -33.47
CA ASP A 923 16.73 21.30 -33.57
C ASP A 923 17.67 22.49 -33.73
N TYR A 924 17.42 23.32 -34.76
CA TYR A 924 18.20 24.54 -34.99
C TYR A 924 18.21 25.47 -33.76
N GLN A 925 17.06 25.61 -33.10
CA GLN A 925 16.88 26.50 -31.97
C GLN A 925 17.55 26.02 -30.70
N LEU A 926 17.58 24.71 -30.43
CA LEU A 926 18.29 24.13 -29.31
C LEU A 926 19.79 24.08 -29.59
N ALA A 927 20.19 23.70 -30.80
CA ALA A 927 21.60 23.59 -31.19
C ALA A 927 22.34 24.93 -31.07
N ARG A 928 21.72 26.04 -31.47
CA ARG A 928 22.32 27.39 -31.38
C ARG A 928 22.48 27.93 -29.96
N GLN A 929 22.05 27.21 -28.92
CA GLN A 929 22.16 27.65 -27.53
C GLN A 929 23.50 27.28 -26.88
N THR A 930 24.34 26.52 -27.58
CA THR A 930 25.71 26.23 -27.16
C THR A 930 26.63 26.13 -28.38
N GLU A 931 27.85 26.63 -28.25
CA GLU A 931 28.89 26.43 -29.27
C GLU A 931 29.63 25.08 -29.08
N ASN A 932 29.35 24.38 -27.97
CA ASN A 932 30.04 23.14 -27.65
C ASN A 932 29.40 21.92 -28.35
N ARG A 933 30.05 21.47 -29.43
CA ARG A 933 29.59 20.32 -30.21
C ARG A 933 29.57 19.00 -29.44
N SER A 934 30.40 18.81 -28.42
CA SER A 934 30.38 17.58 -27.62
C SER A 934 29.11 17.49 -26.76
N VAL A 935 28.62 18.63 -26.26
CA VAL A 935 27.36 18.72 -25.51
C VAL A 935 26.17 18.38 -26.42
N LEU A 936 26.17 18.91 -27.65
CA LEU A 936 25.11 18.62 -28.63
C LEU A 936 25.03 17.12 -28.98
N ALA A 937 26.19 16.48 -29.15
CA ALA A 937 26.27 15.05 -29.46
C ALA A 937 25.89 14.16 -28.26
N TYR A 938 26.38 14.49 -27.06
CA TYR A 938 26.09 13.74 -25.84
C TYR A 938 24.59 13.70 -25.50
N HIS A 939 23.89 14.82 -25.68
CA HIS A 939 22.45 14.93 -25.41
C HIS A 939 21.55 14.57 -26.60
N ASP A 940 22.11 14.17 -27.74
CA ASP A 940 21.38 13.91 -29.01
C ASP A 940 20.31 14.98 -29.29
N VAL A 941 20.73 16.25 -29.36
CA VAL A 941 19.81 17.39 -29.54
C VAL A 941 18.88 17.23 -30.77
N PRO A 942 19.35 16.74 -31.94
CA PRO A 942 18.48 16.47 -33.08
C PRO A 942 17.45 15.35 -32.79
N GLY A 943 17.83 14.29 -32.08
CA GLY A 943 16.90 13.27 -31.61
C GLY A 943 15.88 13.82 -30.61
N LEU A 944 16.32 14.65 -29.67
CA LEU A 944 15.46 15.31 -28.69
C LEU A 944 14.41 16.20 -29.34
N ALA A 945 14.80 17.01 -30.33
CA ALA A 945 13.88 17.85 -31.11
C ALA A 945 12.81 17.03 -31.85
N ARG A 946 13.21 15.92 -32.48
CA ARG A 946 12.27 14.99 -33.14
C ARG A 946 11.31 14.33 -32.16
N ARG A 947 11.80 13.91 -30.99
CA ARG A 947 10.97 13.29 -29.94
C ARG A 947 9.97 14.29 -29.36
N LEU A 948 10.40 15.53 -29.05
CA LEU A 948 9.51 16.62 -28.60
C LEU A 948 8.41 16.92 -29.63
N THR A 949 8.78 17.01 -30.91
CA THR A 949 7.83 17.25 -32.00
C THR A 949 6.77 16.15 -32.08
N ARG A 950 7.20 14.88 -32.05
CA ARG A 950 6.30 13.73 -32.07
C ARG A 950 5.31 13.75 -30.90
N LEU A 951 5.80 14.06 -29.70
CA LEU A 951 4.97 14.11 -28.49
C LEU A 951 3.97 15.28 -28.53
N ALA A 952 4.37 16.43 -29.07
CA ALA A 952 3.48 17.57 -29.26
C ALA A 952 2.37 17.23 -30.26
N LEU A 953 2.70 16.64 -31.41
CA LEU A 953 1.74 16.21 -32.42
C LEU A 953 0.74 15.16 -31.91
N ALA A 954 1.15 14.32 -30.96
CA ALA A 954 0.29 13.32 -30.36
C ALA A 954 -0.77 13.91 -29.40
N GLN A 955 -0.69 15.21 -29.08
CA GLN A 955 -1.65 15.83 -28.18
C GLN A 955 -2.99 16.08 -28.89
N PRO A 956 -4.12 15.64 -28.30
CA PRO A 956 -5.44 15.82 -28.91
C PRO A 956 -5.91 17.27 -28.92
N LYS A 957 -5.33 18.11 -28.05
CA LYS A 957 -5.70 19.52 -27.87
C LYS A 957 -4.45 20.35 -27.58
N ASP A 958 -4.36 21.49 -28.25
CA ASP A 958 -3.31 22.50 -28.07
C ASP A 958 -1.85 21.94 -28.05
N PRO A 959 -1.38 21.31 -29.15
CA PRO A 959 -0.01 20.80 -29.28
C PRO A 959 1.10 21.80 -28.91
N LEU A 960 0.96 23.04 -29.37
CA LEU A 960 1.98 24.09 -29.16
C LEU A 960 1.94 24.63 -27.72
N GLY A 961 0.76 24.74 -27.10
CA GLY A 961 0.64 25.08 -25.69
C GLY A 961 1.22 23.98 -24.79
N TRP A 962 0.99 22.71 -25.12
CA TRP A 962 1.62 21.58 -24.43
C TRP A 962 3.15 21.64 -24.50
N LEU A 963 3.69 21.84 -25.71
CA LEU A 963 5.14 21.96 -25.92
C LEU A 963 5.71 23.18 -25.18
N THR A 964 5.04 24.33 -25.27
CA THR A 964 5.41 25.57 -24.57
C THR A 964 5.51 25.35 -23.06
N ASN A 965 4.51 24.71 -22.47
CA ASN A 965 4.51 24.39 -21.05
C ASN A 965 5.62 23.40 -20.68
N GLY A 966 5.84 22.37 -21.50
CA GLY A 966 6.91 21.39 -21.31
C GLY A 966 8.30 22.04 -21.31
N LEU A 967 8.60 22.88 -22.30
CA LEU A 967 9.85 23.64 -22.38
C LEU A 967 10.04 24.55 -21.16
N ALA A 968 9.00 25.29 -20.77
CA ALA A 968 9.05 26.20 -19.64
C ALA A 968 9.24 25.50 -18.29
N VAL A 969 8.63 24.32 -18.11
CA VAL A 969 8.82 23.48 -16.93
C VAL A 969 10.25 22.91 -16.91
N ALA A 970 10.76 22.39 -18.03
CA ALA A 970 12.12 21.87 -18.12
C ALA A 970 13.18 22.93 -17.77
N GLU A 971 13.04 24.15 -18.30
CA GLU A 971 13.94 25.28 -17.99
C GLU A 971 13.90 25.65 -16.51
N PHE A 972 12.73 25.61 -15.88
CA PHE A 972 12.64 25.86 -14.45
C PHE A 972 13.38 24.80 -13.64
N LEU A 973 13.16 23.51 -13.97
CA LEU A 973 13.79 22.38 -13.29
C LEU A 973 15.31 22.36 -13.48
N ALA A 974 15.82 22.81 -14.63
CA ALA A 974 17.26 22.89 -14.92
C ALA A 974 18.03 23.85 -13.98
N ARG A 975 17.35 24.80 -13.32
CA ARG A 975 17.98 25.78 -12.41
C ARG A 975 18.65 25.13 -11.20
N ALA A 976 18.05 24.06 -10.68
CA ALA A 976 18.60 23.31 -9.56
C ALA A 976 19.96 22.70 -9.94
N GLY A 977 20.06 22.09 -11.13
CA GLY A 977 21.32 21.52 -11.66
C GLY A 977 22.40 22.57 -11.86
N ARG A 978 22.07 23.73 -12.46
CA ARG A 978 23.03 24.84 -12.68
C ARG A 978 23.61 25.42 -11.39
N SER A 979 22.84 25.38 -10.30
CA SER A 979 23.28 25.91 -9.00
C SER A 979 24.31 25.01 -8.31
N MET A 980 24.38 23.73 -8.68
CA MET A 980 25.35 22.76 -8.14
C MET A 980 26.69 22.79 -8.87
N VAL A 981 26.70 22.93 -10.20
CA VAL A 981 27.96 22.99 -10.98
C VAL A 981 28.78 24.22 -10.62
N ALA A 982 28.12 25.35 -10.34
CA ALA A 982 28.79 26.57 -9.89
C ALA A 982 29.50 26.42 -8.52
N ALA A 983 29.16 25.41 -7.71
CA ALA A 983 29.81 25.14 -6.43
C ALA A 983 31.05 24.22 -6.59
N THR A 984 31.08 23.36 -7.61
CA THR A 984 32.15 22.37 -7.85
C THR A 984 33.37 22.97 -8.57
N ASP A 985 33.18 23.97 -9.45
CA ASP A 985 34.28 24.67 -10.14
C ASP A 985 35.22 25.44 -9.20
N LEU A 986 34.79 25.74 -7.96
CA LEU A 986 35.62 26.40 -6.95
C LEU A 986 36.52 25.43 -6.16
N GLY A 987 36.27 24.12 -6.23
CA GLY A 987 37.07 23.10 -5.55
C GLY A 987 38.37 22.74 -6.28
N HIS A 988 38.41 22.90 -7.60
CA HIS A 988 39.59 22.55 -8.43
C HIS A 988 40.57 23.73 -8.64
N SER A 989 40.23 24.93 -8.17
CA SER A 989 41.08 26.14 -8.33
C SER A 989 42.08 26.36 -7.17
N ARG A 990 42.19 25.43 -6.21
CA ARG A 990 43.18 25.49 -5.10
C ARG A 990 44.08 24.25 -5.06
N SER A 991 44.72 23.94 -6.18
CA SER A 991 45.94 23.13 -6.19
C SER A 991 46.75 23.47 -7.45
N HIS A 992 47.47 24.57 -7.39
CA HIS A 992 48.68 24.82 -8.18
C HIS A 992 49.79 25.24 -7.23
#